data_AF-A0A1F2SNS7-F1
#
_entry.id   AF-A0A1F2SNS7-F1
#
_cell.length_a   1.000
_cell.length_b   1.000
_cell.length_c   1.000
_cell.angle_alpha   90.00
_cell.angle_beta   90.00
_cell.angle_gamma   90.00
#
_symmetry.space_group_name_H-M   'P 1'
#
loop_
_entity.id
_entity.type
_entity.pdbx_description
1 polymer ?
#
loop_
_entity_poly.entity_id
_entity_poly.type
_entity_poly.pdbx_seq_one_letter_code
_entity_poly.pdbx_strand_id
1 'polypeptide(L)'
;MGTIPKGGMCFMKCKKGVLLTVLSILLVATAARAANELLGLRATVDPQATTFLLRLPARVPYTPAKIGTGLFVVDLAGVSAPRPSDSQPVQSSLVSSYRLLNYQGADNQPHLALEISLQDGESQANVREVPEGLEVRIGKSEKVSETPKMAKAPAVTPFAPAVAPSAPTSLREVAVMEPESGSGLEVEIVGNGIKQYRAFELQNPSRLVVDISNAVNRIRQKNLEVNTPPLKSVRIAQYSQRPPVSRVVMDLDSKVPYQVSPHADRLLVSLGEVALAKEKPADPTAQGLREPNKTANATELPSNQTMPVQPVSFSEAAEPVLMASNQPYAGLPTSGALALPSQANADRQEATPSLIAPALESPVVLASNRETTPLPEASPVLAEPAKDPAEIQGNTDQSGASAFQQSGNVLMAQQRASAALLQAASAQQPQYTGERISVNLKDVDLDDFFRLVHEISGLNIVVDPTVNGTVTIVLDEVPWDQALDIVLRNNGLEARTMGNVVRIAKVSTLEAEAKAQLSKAQAEAQREEQGQPTEMVTRTLSYAKAPDLVSTLKRFLSPRGELVPDARTNMLIITDIPANIAQIDRLLGTLDRKSQQVEIEARIVAASRSFARDIGTQLAASGRSSNVVLGGTGLVGESPINRGDVPPLFIGNPPQVDPNSLIPKFANVAMPLSTNFPAVGATSGMSLVLTAGANFALDAIITAGESKGLGKLLSRPKIITQNNVEAMVKQGVKIPIQTSVNNTVTVQFVDVVLRMTVTPQITAEGTIFLKTDIENTTIDPGIARIQGVPALDTQQATTQVLVSNGGTVFFGGVIQTINNVTELQTPLLGSIPIVGNLFKRKATSSSTNELLFFITPKLVQS
;
A
#
# COMPACT_ATOMS: atom_id res chain seq x y z
N MET A 1 -68.55 -10.35 -3.33
CA MET A 1 -69.51 -11.05 -4.21
C MET A 1 -70.10 -9.98 -5.14
N GLY A 2 -70.17 -10.22 -6.44
CA GLY A 2 -70.60 -9.20 -7.44
C GLY A 2 -69.43 -8.49 -8.15
N THR A 3 -69.50 -8.40 -9.48
CA THR A 3 -68.44 -7.91 -10.37
C THR A 3 -69.00 -7.55 -11.76
N ILE A 4 -68.44 -6.53 -12.44
CA ILE A 4 -68.49 -6.31 -13.93
C ILE A 4 -69.89 -5.87 -14.48
N PRO A 5 -70.11 -5.21 -15.68
CA PRO A 5 -69.20 -4.69 -16.74
C PRO A 5 -69.33 -3.20 -17.21
N LYS A 6 -68.21 -2.71 -17.77
CA LYS A 6 -67.95 -1.89 -18.99
C LYS A 6 -69.08 -1.29 -19.88
N GLY A 7 -68.81 -0.10 -20.46
CA GLY A 7 -69.19 0.31 -21.84
C GLY A 7 -69.29 1.84 -22.08
N GLY A 8 -68.87 2.47 -23.20
CA GLY A 8 -67.91 2.01 -24.23
C GLY A 8 -68.09 2.45 -25.71
N MET A 9 -68.28 3.74 -26.08
CA MET A 9 -68.33 4.21 -27.50
C MET A 9 -68.23 5.77 -27.64
N CYS A 10 -68.18 6.39 -28.84
CA CYS A 10 -67.04 6.45 -29.79
C CYS A 10 -67.14 7.66 -30.78
N PHE A 11 -66.04 8.43 -30.94
CA PHE A 11 -65.58 9.31 -32.06
C PHE A 11 -66.48 10.19 -32.99
N MET A 12 -65.93 11.39 -33.30
CA MET A 12 -66.08 12.24 -34.52
C MET A 12 -67.41 13.03 -34.73
N LYS A 13 -67.41 14.28 -35.22
CA LYS A 13 -66.60 14.91 -36.29
C LYS A 13 -66.55 16.48 -36.20
N CYS A 14 -65.91 17.13 -37.19
CA CYS A 14 -65.75 18.60 -37.41
C CYS A 14 -64.84 19.33 -36.39
N LYS A 15 -63.70 19.93 -36.73
CA LYS A 15 -62.92 20.06 -37.98
C LYS A 15 -63.50 20.94 -39.12
N LYS A 16 -63.45 22.27 -38.97
CA LYS A 16 -62.82 23.22 -39.93
C LYS A 16 -62.78 24.66 -39.39
N GLY A 17 -61.68 25.01 -38.73
CA GLY A 17 -61.19 26.38 -38.56
C GLY A 17 -59.68 26.31 -38.76
N VAL A 18 -59.15 26.94 -39.80
CA VAL A 18 -57.78 26.73 -40.28
C VAL A 18 -57.12 28.08 -40.55
N LEU A 19 -55.78 28.11 -40.43
CA LEU A 19 -54.89 29.13 -41.01
C LEU A 19 -54.61 30.44 -40.24
N LEU A 20 -54.58 30.45 -38.89
CA LEU A 20 -53.81 31.49 -38.17
C LEU A 20 -53.27 31.12 -36.77
N THR A 21 -52.82 29.87 -36.54
CA THR A 21 -52.20 29.51 -35.24
C THR A 21 -51.21 28.33 -35.30
N VAL A 22 -50.57 28.09 -36.45
CA VAL A 22 -49.56 27.02 -36.64
C VAL A 22 -48.15 27.62 -36.84
N LEU A 23 -47.90 28.80 -36.28
CA LEU A 23 -46.62 29.52 -36.29
C LEU A 23 -46.20 29.97 -34.88
N SER A 24 -46.68 29.29 -33.84
CA SER A 24 -46.44 29.68 -32.43
C SER A 24 -46.29 28.49 -31.46
N ILE A 25 -46.10 27.27 -31.98
CA ILE A 25 -45.78 26.06 -31.18
C ILE A 25 -44.37 25.56 -31.55
N LEU A 26 -43.45 26.52 -31.73
CA LEU A 26 -42.01 26.29 -31.85
C LEU A 26 -41.22 27.48 -31.24
N LEU A 27 -41.70 27.97 -30.10
CA LEU A 27 -41.01 28.93 -29.23
C LEU A 27 -41.51 28.73 -27.79
N VAL A 28 -40.84 29.33 -26.80
CA VAL A 28 -41.12 29.15 -25.36
C VAL A 28 -40.81 27.73 -24.83
N ALA A 29 -39.58 27.28 -25.07
CA ALA A 29 -38.95 26.18 -24.32
C ALA A 29 -37.49 26.50 -23.91
N THR A 30 -37.08 27.77 -23.96
CA THR A 30 -35.69 28.22 -23.86
C THR A 30 -35.58 29.58 -23.16
N ALA A 31 -35.63 29.60 -21.82
CA ALA A 31 -35.56 30.85 -21.04
C ALA A 31 -35.00 30.71 -19.60
N ALA A 32 -34.13 29.73 -19.31
CA ALA A 32 -33.56 29.58 -17.95
C ALA A 32 -32.17 28.90 -17.84
N ARG A 33 -31.39 28.75 -18.94
CA ARG A 33 -30.01 28.20 -18.84
C ARG A 33 -29.06 28.65 -19.94
N ALA A 34 -29.21 29.90 -20.42
CA ALA A 34 -28.32 30.49 -21.42
C ALA A 34 -27.17 31.25 -20.74
N ALA A 35 -26.02 30.58 -20.56
CA ALA A 35 -24.74 31.20 -20.27
C ALA A 35 -23.67 30.45 -21.06
N ASN A 36 -23.08 31.13 -22.05
CA ASN A 36 -21.99 30.64 -22.92
C ASN A 36 -22.30 29.42 -23.81
N GLU A 37 -23.18 29.59 -24.80
CA GLU A 37 -23.16 28.74 -26.01
C GLU A 37 -22.17 29.28 -27.05
N LEU A 38 -21.60 28.40 -27.89
CA LEU A 38 -20.75 28.79 -29.02
C LEU A 38 -21.58 29.48 -30.11
N LEU A 39 -21.31 30.75 -30.40
CA LEU A 39 -22.01 31.54 -31.42
C LEU A 39 -21.59 31.21 -32.85
N GLY A 40 -20.43 30.57 -33.03
CA GLY A 40 -19.97 30.04 -34.32
C GLY A 40 -18.48 29.72 -34.33
N LEU A 41 -18.06 28.91 -35.29
CA LEU A 41 -16.67 28.59 -35.59
C LEU A 41 -16.38 28.92 -37.06
N ARG A 42 -15.31 29.66 -37.32
CA ARG A 42 -14.81 29.93 -38.68
C ARG A 42 -13.36 29.49 -38.80
N ALA A 43 -13.08 28.60 -39.75
CA ALA A 43 -11.72 28.28 -40.18
C ALA A 43 -11.34 29.15 -41.38
N THR A 44 -10.13 29.71 -41.36
CA THR A 44 -9.50 30.44 -42.46
C THR A 44 -8.13 29.81 -42.75
N VAL A 45 -7.86 29.47 -44.01
CA VAL A 45 -6.59 28.86 -44.43
C VAL A 45 -5.77 29.89 -45.22
N ASP A 46 -4.64 30.30 -44.64
CA ASP A 46 -3.61 31.09 -45.30
C ASP A 46 -2.47 30.14 -45.78
N PRO A 47 -1.69 30.47 -46.83
CA PRO A 47 -0.57 29.64 -47.28
C PRO A 47 0.57 29.41 -46.26
N GLN A 48 0.54 30.10 -45.12
CA GLN A 48 1.56 30.03 -44.05
C GLN A 48 0.97 29.70 -42.67
N ALA A 49 -0.37 29.71 -42.53
CA ALA A 49 -1.04 29.49 -41.25
C ALA A 49 -2.50 29.07 -41.44
N THR A 50 -3.05 28.29 -40.51
CA THR A 50 -4.49 27.98 -40.46
C THR A 50 -5.06 28.55 -39.17
N THR A 51 -6.07 29.42 -39.28
CA THR A 51 -6.62 30.18 -38.15
C THR A 51 -8.08 29.81 -37.91
N PHE A 52 -8.42 29.44 -36.67
CA PHE A 52 -9.77 29.14 -36.23
C PHE A 52 -10.26 30.25 -35.28
N LEU A 53 -11.40 30.85 -35.60
CA LEU A 53 -12.05 31.85 -34.76
C LEU A 53 -13.34 31.27 -34.16
N LEU A 54 -13.37 31.15 -32.83
CA LEU A 54 -14.50 30.67 -32.05
C LEU A 54 -15.20 31.88 -31.46
N ARG A 55 -16.40 32.19 -31.95
CA ARG A 55 -17.20 33.32 -31.45
C ARG A 55 -17.93 32.92 -30.16
N LEU A 56 -17.68 33.68 -29.10
CA LEU A 56 -18.17 33.41 -27.74
C LEU A 56 -18.86 34.67 -27.19
N PRO A 57 -19.97 34.54 -26.43
CA PRO A 57 -20.72 35.68 -25.91
C PRO A 57 -20.05 36.39 -24.72
N ALA A 58 -19.06 35.74 -24.10
CA ALA A 58 -18.26 36.27 -23.00
C ALA A 58 -16.84 35.68 -23.05
N ARG A 59 -15.94 36.15 -22.19
CA ARG A 59 -14.64 35.48 -21.98
C ARG A 59 -14.85 34.18 -21.19
N VAL A 60 -14.17 33.12 -21.62
CA VAL A 60 -14.31 31.76 -21.11
C VAL A 60 -12.93 31.24 -20.72
N PRO A 61 -12.75 30.56 -19.56
CA PRO A 61 -11.51 29.88 -19.24
C PRO A 61 -11.25 28.73 -20.23
N TYR A 62 -10.09 28.74 -20.88
CA TYR A 62 -9.69 27.73 -21.86
C TYR A 62 -8.36 27.07 -21.50
N THR A 63 -8.22 25.79 -21.85
CA THR A 63 -6.99 24.99 -21.64
C THR A 63 -6.49 24.46 -22.99
N PRO A 64 -5.40 25.02 -23.56
CA PRO A 64 -4.79 24.49 -24.77
C PRO A 64 -3.80 23.35 -24.45
N ALA A 65 -3.88 22.24 -25.19
CA ALA A 65 -3.03 21.07 -25.02
C ALA A 65 -2.64 20.45 -26.38
N LYS A 66 -1.35 20.19 -26.59
CA LYS A 66 -0.88 19.38 -27.74
C LYS A 66 -0.74 17.94 -27.29
N ILE A 67 -1.46 17.02 -27.94
CA ILE A 67 -1.50 15.59 -27.61
C ILE A 67 -0.67 14.84 -28.64
N GLY A 68 0.57 14.50 -28.27
CA GLY A 68 1.55 13.91 -29.17
C GLY A 68 1.98 14.87 -30.30
N THR A 69 2.27 14.33 -31.47
CA THR A 69 2.67 15.12 -32.65
C THR A 69 1.49 15.61 -33.47
N GLY A 70 0.45 14.77 -33.66
CA GLY A 70 -0.61 14.95 -34.66
C GLY A 70 -1.94 15.54 -34.17
N LEU A 71 -2.09 15.90 -32.90
CA LEU A 71 -3.36 16.43 -32.36
C LEU A 71 -3.13 17.66 -31.47
N PHE A 72 -3.91 18.71 -31.68
CA PHE A 72 -4.00 19.87 -30.80
C PHE A 72 -5.45 20.03 -30.33
N VAL A 73 -5.64 20.27 -29.03
CA VAL A 73 -6.95 20.37 -28.39
C VAL A 73 -7.03 21.70 -27.64
N VAL A 74 -8.16 22.39 -27.77
CA VAL A 74 -8.50 23.54 -26.91
C VAL A 74 -9.80 23.21 -26.20
N ASP A 75 -9.72 23.02 -24.89
CA ASP A 75 -10.87 22.78 -24.03
C ASP A 75 -11.42 24.12 -23.49
N LEU A 76 -12.74 24.29 -23.52
CA LEU A 76 -13.49 25.46 -23.07
C LEU A 76 -14.44 25.06 -21.92
N ALA A 77 -14.08 25.43 -20.70
CA ALA A 77 -14.85 25.08 -19.51
C ALA A 77 -16.07 26.01 -19.34
N GLY A 78 -17.26 25.44 -19.18
CA GLY A 78 -18.52 26.18 -19.12
C GLY A 78 -19.06 26.61 -20.48
N VAL A 79 -18.76 25.89 -21.57
CA VAL A 79 -19.29 26.14 -22.92
C VAL A 79 -19.92 24.88 -23.50
N SER A 80 -20.96 25.06 -24.31
CA SER A 80 -21.54 24.02 -25.16
C SER A 80 -21.74 24.51 -26.59
N ALA A 81 -21.52 23.64 -27.59
CA ALA A 81 -21.92 23.88 -28.97
C ALA A 81 -23.33 23.32 -29.22
N PRO A 82 -24.28 24.08 -29.81
CA PRO A 82 -25.66 23.62 -30.02
C PRO A 82 -25.80 22.47 -31.03
N ARG A 83 -24.73 22.18 -31.79
CA ARG A 83 -24.53 20.92 -32.52
C ARG A 83 -23.04 20.54 -32.40
N PRO A 84 -22.68 19.36 -31.87
CA PRO A 84 -21.33 18.82 -32.06
C PRO A 84 -21.11 18.52 -33.55
N SER A 85 -19.87 18.58 -34.02
CA SER A 85 -19.55 18.43 -35.44
C SER A 85 -18.74 17.16 -35.70
N ASP A 86 -19.19 16.32 -36.64
CA ASP A 86 -18.33 15.29 -37.23
C ASP A 86 -17.08 15.90 -37.87
N SER A 87 -16.01 15.10 -38.02
CA SER A 87 -14.70 15.57 -38.49
C SER A 87 -14.78 16.30 -39.84
N GLN A 88 -14.51 17.60 -39.83
CA GLN A 88 -14.50 18.44 -41.02
C GLN A 88 -13.08 18.49 -41.60
N PRO A 89 -12.87 18.05 -42.87
CA PRO A 89 -11.55 18.11 -43.50
C PRO A 89 -11.16 19.57 -43.79
N VAL A 90 -9.86 19.86 -43.73
CA VAL A 90 -9.31 21.19 -44.06
C VAL A 90 -8.32 21.04 -45.22
N GLN A 91 -8.49 21.83 -46.27
CA GLN A 91 -7.53 21.90 -47.38
C GLN A 91 -6.34 22.81 -47.02
N SER A 92 -5.54 22.34 -46.06
CA SER A 92 -4.33 23.00 -45.55
C SER A 92 -3.16 22.01 -45.61
N SER A 93 -1.92 22.50 -45.64
CA SER A 93 -0.70 21.69 -45.47
C SER A 93 -0.28 21.52 -44.00
N LEU A 94 -0.98 22.17 -43.07
CA LEU A 94 -0.69 22.13 -41.62
C LEU A 94 -1.73 21.32 -40.83
N VAL A 95 -2.98 21.30 -41.32
CA VAL A 95 -4.15 20.73 -40.64
C VAL A 95 -4.86 19.79 -41.59
N SER A 96 -5.20 18.58 -41.14
CA SER A 96 -5.96 17.59 -41.91
C SER A 96 -7.47 17.70 -41.65
N SER A 97 -7.88 17.86 -40.39
CA SER A 97 -9.28 18.05 -40.02
C SER A 97 -9.46 18.74 -38.66
N TYR A 98 -10.70 19.11 -38.33
CA TYR A 98 -11.09 19.54 -36.99
C TYR A 98 -12.47 18.99 -36.59
N ARG A 99 -12.78 18.98 -35.29
CA ARG A 99 -14.12 18.68 -34.76
C ARG A 99 -14.39 19.40 -33.43
N LEU A 100 -15.68 19.61 -33.13
CA LEU A 100 -16.20 20.14 -31.87
C LEU A 100 -16.93 19.04 -31.09
N LEU A 101 -16.51 18.79 -29.85
CA LEU A 101 -17.03 17.72 -28.99
C LEU A 101 -17.47 18.29 -27.63
N ASN A 102 -18.77 18.18 -27.33
CA ASN A 102 -19.34 18.50 -26.02
C ASN A 102 -19.12 17.33 -25.05
N TYR A 103 -18.69 17.60 -23.82
CA TYR A 103 -18.62 16.62 -22.72
C TYR A 103 -18.89 17.28 -21.36
N GLN A 104 -18.79 16.52 -20.27
CA GLN A 104 -18.89 17.04 -18.90
C GLN A 104 -17.51 17.01 -18.23
N GLY A 105 -17.11 18.12 -17.63
CA GLY A 105 -15.87 18.24 -16.87
C GLY A 105 -15.89 17.44 -15.56
N ALA A 106 -14.73 17.29 -14.92
CA ALA A 106 -14.60 16.66 -13.61
C ALA A 106 -15.24 17.49 -12.47
N ASP A 107 -15.59 18.75 -12.76
CA ASP A 107 -16.36 19.68 -11.94
C ASP A 107 -17.88 19.63 -12.21
N ASN A 108 -18.31 18.74 -13.12
CA ASN A 108 -19.70 18.57 -13.58
C ASN A 108 -20.27 19.82 -14.29
N GLN A 109 -19.40 20.63 -14.94
CA GLN A 109 -19.77 21.69 -15.88
C GLN A 109 -19.73 21.19 -17.33
N PRO A 110 -20.53 21.78 -18.25
CA PRO A 110 -20.39 21.49 -19.67
C PRO A 110 -19.05 22.00 -20.21
N HIS A 111 -18.32 21.14 -20.91
CA HIS A 111 -17.06 21.45 -21.59
C HIS A 111 -17.21 21.29 -23.10
N LEU A 112 -16.51 22.13 -23.85
CA LEU A 112 -16.41 22.05 -25.31
C LEU A 112 -14.94 21.89 -25.71
N ALA A 113 -14.57 20.71 -26.21
CA ALA A 113 -13.28 20.50 -26.86
C ALA A 113 -13.36 20.85 -28.35
N LEU A 114 -12.46 21.73 -28.80
CA LEU A 114 -12.05 21.84 -30.19
C LEU A 114 -10.83 20.94 -30.41
N GLU A 115 -10.98 19.88 -31.19
CA GLU A 115 -9.87 19.04 -31.63
C GLU A 115 -9.45 19.42 -33.05
N ILE A 116 -8.14 19.59 -33.27
CA ILE A 116 -7.52 19.93 -34.55
C ILE A 116 -6.44 18.88 -34.86
N SER A 117 -6.63 18.11 -35.93
CA SER A 117 -5.67 17.12 -36.42
C SER A 117 -4.62 17.80 -37.29
N LEU A 118 -3.35 17.67 -36.92
CA LEU A 118 -2.20 18.26 -37.61
C LEU A 118 -1.64 17.28 -38.65
N GLN A 119 -1.07 17.80 -39.74
CA GLN A 119 -0.33 16.99 -40.73
C GLN A 119 1.14 16.86 -40.33
N ASP A 120 1.82 17.98 -40.11
CA ASP A 120 3.23 18.02 -39.68
C ASP A 120 3.35 18.19 -38.16
N GLY A 121 4.12 17.32 -37.51
CA GLY A 121 4.35 17.33 -36.06
C GLY A 121 5.06 18.59 -35.52
N GLU A 122 5.78 19.33 -36.37
CA GLU A 122 6.48 20.57 -36.01
C GLU A 122 5.57 21.80 -35.93
N SER A 123 4.31 21.68 -36.35
CA SER A 123 3.35 22.79 -36.33
C SER A 123 3.14 23.32 -34.90
N GLN A 124 3.28 24.64 -34.71
CA GLN A 124 2.99 25.32 -33.46
C GLN A 124 1.60 25.96 -33.49
N ALA A 125 0.95 26.00 -32.33
CA ALA A 125 -0.37 26.59 -32.14
C ALA A 125 -0.28 27.74 -31.14
N ASN A 126 -0.76 28.92 -31.53
CA ASN A 126 -0.90 30.09 -30.66
C ASN A 126 -2.39 30.35 -30.42
N VAL A 127 -2.77 30.55 -29.16
CA VAL A 127 -4.17 30.76 -28.75
C VAL A 127 -4.31 32.10 -28.06
N ARG A 128 -5.18 32.96 -28.59
CA ARG A 128 -5.32 34.36 -28.19
C ARG A 128 -6.78 34.77 -28.05
N GLU A 129 -7.10 35.47 -26.96
CA GLU A 129 -8.37 36.17 -26.84
C GLU A 129 -8.43 37.41 -27.76
N VAL A 130 -9.50 37.51 -28.53
CA VAL A 130 -9.81 38.62 -29.45
C VAL A 130 -11.20 39.18 -29.14
N PRO A 131 -11.56 40.41 -29.58
CA PRO A 131 -12.86 41.00 -29.25
C PRO A 131 -14.09 40.20 -29.70
N GLU A 132 -13.94 39.34 -30.72
CA GLU A 132 -15.02 38.44 -31.18
C GLU A 132 -15.06 37.07 -30.47
N GLY A 133 -14.08 36.73 -29.63
CA GLY A 133 -14.00 35.42 -28.95
C GLY A 133 -12.56 34.89 -28.83
N LEU A 134 -12.35 33.62 -29.20
CA LEU A 134 -11.04 32.96 -29.09
C LEU A 134 -10.46 32.63 -30.49
N GLU A 135 -9.24 33.05 -30.74
CA GLU A 135 -8.48 32.76 -31.97
C GLU A 135 -7.42 31.69 -31.70
N VAL A 136 -7.38 30.65 -32.54
CA VAL A 136 -6.39 29.57 -32.53
C VAL A 136 -5.67 29.56 -33.87
N ARG A 137 -4.41 30.00 -33.91
CA ARG A 137 -3.59 30.11 -35.13
C ARG A 137 -2.49 29.03 -35.14
N ILE A 138 -2.60 28.11 -36.10
CA ILE A 138 -1.62 27.05 -36.38
C ILE A 138 -0.64 27.56 -37.44
N GLY A 139 0.67 27.42 -37.22
CA GLY A 139 1.69 27.91 -38.17
C GLY A 139 3.07 27.24 -37.99
N LYS A 140 3.99 27.53 -38.92
CA LYS A 140 5.42 27.25 -38.76
C LYS A 140 6.10 28.43 -38.05
N SER A 141 7.19 28.16 -37.31
CA SER A 141 7.61 28.97 -36.15
C SER A 141 8.48 30.20 -36.49
N GLU A 142 7.90 31.42 -36.51
CA GLU A 142 8.68 32.67 -36.48
C GLU A 142 8.00 33.86 -35.73
N LYS A 143 8.71 34.99 -35.56
CA LYS A 143 8.55 36.01 -34.50
C LYS A 143 7.56 37.17 -34.78
N VAL A 144 6.76 37.55 -33.77
CA VAL A 144 6.12 38.89 -33.56
C VAL A 144 5.95 39.07 -32.02
N SER A 145 6.54 40.05 -31.30
CA SER A 145 6.37 41.53 -31.21
C SER A 145 5.18 42.02 -30.32
N GLU A 146 5.27 43.22 -29.74
CA GLU A 146 4.76 43.51 -28.36
C GLU A 146 3.94 44.82 -28.16
N THR A 147 3.01 44.83 -27.18
CA THR A 147 2.38 46.01 -26.48
C THR A 147 1.38 46.91 -27.28
N PRO A 148 0.61 47.89 -26.69
CA PRO A 148 0.72 48.61 -25.40
C PRO A 148 -0.50 48.53 -24.42
N LYS A 149 -0.58 49.48 -23.45
CA LYS A 149 -1.25 49.32 -22.13
C LYS A 149 -1.64 50.66 -21.44
N MET A 150 -2.72 50.71 -20.66
CA MET A 150 -3.23 51.86 -19.84
C MET A 150 -4.17 51.33 -18.72
N ALA A 151 -4.48 51.95 -17.57
CA ALA A 151 -3.80 52.85 -16.60
C ALA A 151 -4.42 52.59 -15.17
N LYS A 152 -4.19 53.43 -14.12
CA LYS A 152 -4.34 53.00 -12.69
C LYS A 152 -4.76 54.09 -11.66
N ALA A 153 -5.43 53.65 -10.57
CA ALA A 153 -5.46 54.19 -9.17
C ALA A 153 -6.49 55.32 -8.85
N PRO A 154 -6.72 55.74 -7.57
CA PRO A 154 -6.27 55.20 -6.25
C PRO A 154 -7.32 55.10 -5.09
N ALA A 155 -6.98 54.32 -4.04
CA ALA A 155 -7.13 54.48 -2.55
C ALA A 155 -8.41 55.11 -1.90
N VAL A 156 -8.83 54.81 -0.65
CA VAL A 156 -8.08 54.84 0.65
C VAL A 156 -8.41 53.62 1.58
N THR A 157 -8.87 53.82 2.83
CA THR A 157 -8.81 52.93 4.02
C THR A 157 -9.72 53.50 5.15
N PRO A 158 -10.10 52.83 6.29
CA PRO A 158 -9.18 52.35 7.36
C PRO A 158 -9.68 51.17 8.28
N PHE A 159 -9.03 51.03 9.46
CA PHE A 159 -9.32 50.17 10.64
C PHE A 159 -9.16 48.63 10.57
N ALA A 160 -8.92 48.04 11.76
CA ALA A 160 -8.27 46.76 12.05
C ALA A 160 -8.76 46.23 13.45
N PRO A 161 -8.44 45.01 13.95
CA PRO A 161 -7.34 44.11 13.56
C PRO A 161 -7.61 42.59 13.50
N ALA A 162 -6.69 41.87 12.85
CA ALA A 162 -6.36 40.46 13.08
C ALA A 162 -4.90 40.20 12.63
N VAL A 163 -4.20 39.23 13.21
CA VAL A 163 -2.82 38.89 12.80
C VAL A 163 -2.86 38.09 11.49
N ALA A 164 -2.64 38.79 10.38
CA ALA A 164 -2.69 38.23 9.03
C ALA A 164 -1.44 37.39 8.68
N PRO A 165 -1.53 36.47 7.69
CA PRO A 165 -0.35 35.86 7.09
C PRO A 165 0.62 36.95 6.57
N SER A 166 1.92 36.69 6.66
CA SER A 166 2.97 37.65 6.29
C SER A 166 2.83 38.09 4.83
N ALA A 167 2.40 39.34 4.64
CA ALA A 167 2.14 39.91 3.33
C ALA A 167 3.37 39.76 2.41
N PRO A 168 3.19 39.38 1.13
CA PRO A 168 4.31 39.09 0.25
C PRO A 168 5.22 40.31 0.11
N THR A 169 6.52 40.06 0.23
CA THR A 169 7.59 41.05 0.02
C THR A 169 7.40 41.67 -1.36
N SER A 170 7.45 42.98 -1.51
CA SER A 170 7.41 43.60 -2.84
C SER A 170 8.76 44.16 -3.20
N LEU A 171 9.34 43.64 -4.29
CA LEU A 171 10.54 44.21 -4.89
C LEU A 171 10.14 45.48 -5.62
N ARG A 172 10.78 46.60 -5.29
CA ARG A 172 10.40 47.94 -5.75
C ARG A 172 11.33 48.44 -6.84
N GLU A 173 12.63 48.21 -6.65
CA GLU A 173 13.70 48.79 -7.45
C GLU A 173 14.86 47.80 -7.54
N VAL A 174 15.58 47.85 -8.65
CA VAL A 174 16.89 47.21 -8.82
C VAL A 174 17.80 48.25 -9.47
N ALA A 175 18.81 48.68 -8.73
CA ALA A 175 19.83 49.61 -9.18
C ALA A 175 21.14 48.87 -9.44
N VAL A 176 22.01 49.47 -10.27
CA VAL A 176 23.40 49.03 -10.45
C VAL A 176 24.29 50.22 -10.13
N MET A 177 25.28 50.01 -9.28
CA MET A 177 26.14 51.05 -8.71
C MET A 177 27.61 50.63 -8.75
N GLU A 178 28.50 51.62 -8.76
CA GLU A 178 29.93 51.44 -8.53
C GLU A 178 30.21 51.77 -7.05
N PRO A 179 30.93 50.92 -6.29
CA PRO A 179 31.15 51.13 -4.86
C PRO A 179 32.19 52.22 -4.61
N GLU A 180 31.95 53.08 -3.60
CA GLU A 180 32.82 54.23 -3.27
C GLU A 180 34.28 53.86 -2.93
N SER A 181 34.54 52.58 -2.61
CA SER A 181 35.87 52.04 -2.27
C SER A 181 36.62 51.37 -3.44
N GLY A 182 36.05 51.34 -4.65
CA GLY A 182 36.75 50.99 -5.90
C GLY A 182 36.54 49.58 -6.47
N SER A 183 36.73 49.49 -7.79
CA SER A 183 36.82 48.27 -8.63
C SER A 183 35.83 47.12 -8.36
N GLY A 184 34.53 47.40 -8.56
CA GLY A 184 33.49 46.37 -8.63
C GLY A 184 32.19 46.93 -9.24
N LEU A 185 31.22 46.07 -9.50
CA LEU A 185 29.83 46.47 -9.77
C LEU A 185 28.91 45.86 -8.72
N GLU A 186 28.05 46.67 -8.10
CA GLU A 186 27.05 46.21 -7.14
C GLU A 186 25.63 46.32 -7.71
N VAL A 187 24.79 45.34 -7.42
CA VAL A 187 23.37 45.32 -7.81
C VAL A 187 22.52 45.39 -6.54
N GLU A 188 21.91 46.53 -6.26
CA GLU A 188 21.04 46.75 -5.10
C GLU A 188 19.60 46.34 -5.43
N ILE A 189 19.05 45.34 -4.75
CA ILE A 189 17.67 44.85 -4.95
C ILE A 189 16.81 45.31 -3.76
N VAL A 190 16.05 46.39 -3.93
CA VAL A 190 15.27 47.01 -2.85
C VAL A 190 13.89 46.35 -2.70
N GLY A 191 13.54 45.91 -1.48
CA GLY A 191 12.27 45.23 -1.21
C GLY A 191 11.94 45.08 0.27
N ASN A 192 10.65 45.25 0.61
CA ASN A 192 10.23 45.35 2.01
C ASN A 192 10.34 44.04 2.81
N GLY A 193 11.47 43.82 3.48
CA GLY A 193 11.71 42.67 4.34
C GLY A 193 12.08 41.40 3.58
N ILE A 194 13.18 41.44 2.81
CA ILE A 194 13.74 40.28 2.10
C ILE A 194 14.33 39.29 3.12
N LYS A 195 13.50 38.33 3.59
CA LYS A 195 13.90 37.35 4.62
C LYS A 195 14.38 36.00 4.10
N GLN A 196 14.14 35.67 2.83
CA GLN A 196 14.46 34.37 2.24
C GLN A 196 14.83 34.55 0.76
N TYR A 197 16.05 34.16 0.40
CA TYR A 197 16.55 34.19 -0.97
C TYR A 197 17.46 32.97 -1.26
N ARG A 198 17.72 32.70 -2.54
CA ARG A 198 18.65 31.67 -3.02
C ARG A 198 19.41 32.20 -4.24
N ALA A 199 20.74 32.25 -4.16
CA ALA A 199 21.60 32.60 -5.30
C ALA A 199 22.25 31.34 -5.89
N PHE A 200 22.45 31.29 -7.22
CA PHE A 200 23.18 30.24 -7.93
C PHE A 200 23.65 30.69 -9.32
N GLU A 201 24.77 30.13 -9.81
CA GLU A 201 25.26 30.35 -11.19
C GLU A 201 24.63 29.34 -12.17
N LEU A 202 24.39 29.77 -13.42
CA LEU A 202 24.18 28.92 -14.59
C LEU A 202 25.32 29.16 -15.57
N GLN A 203 25.79 28.11 -16.24
CA GLN A 203 26.84 28.18 -17.25
C GLN A 203 26.29 27.94 -18.66
N ASN A 204 27.00 28.44 -19.68
CA ASN A 204 26.65 28.35 -21.10
C ASN A 204 25.29 28.99 -21.46
N PRO A 205 25.14 30.34 -21.44
CA PRO A 205 26.14 31.35 -21.04
C PRO A 205 26.16 31.60 -19.52
N SER A 206 27.24 32.20 -19.00
CA SER A 206 27.36 32.55 -17.58
C SER A 206 26.29 33.54 -17.12
N ARG A 207 25.55 33.15 -16.08
CA ARG A 207 24.48 33.93 -15.45
C ARG A 207 24.47 33.73 -13.95
N LEU A 208 24.32 34.81 -13.19
CA LEU A 208 23.98 34.74 -11.77
C LEU A 208 22.46 34.87 -11.61
N VAL A 209 21.83 33.93 -10.90
CA VAL A 209 20.39 33.91 -10.63
C VAL A 209 20.16 34.08 -9.14
N VAL A 210 19.28 35.02 -8.77
CA VAL A 210 18.84 35.24 -7.38
C VAL A 210 17.31 35.11 -7.32
N ASP A 211 16.84 34.04 -6.70
CA ASP A 211 15.42 33.81 -6.39
C ASP A 211 15.09 34.36 -5.00
N ILE A 212 14.03 35.17 -4.90
CA ILE A 212 13.52 35.73 -3.65
C ILE A 212 12.14 35.16 -3.36
N SER A 213 12.00 34.51 -2.20
CA SER A 213 10.81 33.77 -1.79
C SER A 213 9.74 34.66 -1.16
N ASN A 214 8.47 34.29 -1.35
CA ASN A 214 7.30 35.09 -0.99
C ASN A 214 7.34 36.53 -1.55
N ALA A 215 7.95 36.71 -2.74
CA ALA A 215 8.21 38.03 -3.32
C ALA A 215 7.43 38.29 -4.62
N VAL A 216 6.78 39.45 -4.68
CA VAL A 216 6.05 39.96 -5.85
C VAL A 216 6.84 41.11 -6.48
N ASN A 217 7.21 40.94 -7.75
CA ASN A 217 7.92 41.94 -8.54
C ASN A 217 7.00 43.14 -8.86
N ARG A 218 7.38 44.33 -8.41
CA ARG A 218 6.74 45.62 -8.77
C ARG A 218 7.70 46.59 -9.48
N ILE A 219 8.92 46.15 -9.80
CA ILE A 219 9.91 46.92 -10.53
C ILE A 219 9.38 47.20 -11.95
N ARG A 220 9.44 48.45 -12.38
CA ARG A 220 8.90 48.87 -13.69
C ARG A 220 9.77 48.39 -14.85
N GLN A 221 11.09 48.51 -14.70
CA GLN A 221 12.08 48.15 -15.69
C GLN A 221 12.50 46.69 -15.50
N LYS A 222 11.96 45.79 -16.32
CA LYS A 222 12.21 44.34 -16.24
C LYS A 222 13.52 43.89 -16.88
N ASN A 223 14.15 44.75 -17.67
CA ASN A 223 15.48 44.54 -18.24
C ASN A 223 16.27 45.84 -18.10
N LEU A 224 17.42 45.79 -17.45
CA LEU A 224 18.38 46.87 -17.35
C LEU A 224 19.64 46.42 -18.08
N GLU A 225 19.90 47.00 -19.26
CA GLU A 225 21.15 46.79 -19.97
C GLU A 225 22.21 47.69 -19.35
N VAL A 226 23.30 47.07 -18.90
CA VAL A 226 24.41 47.71 -18.18
C VAL A 226 25.59 47.85 -19.13
N ASN A 227 25.91 46.79 -19.88
CA ASN A 227 26.99 46.72 -20.87
C ASN A 227 28.40 47.11 -20.34
N THR A 228 28.59 47.13 -19.02
CA THR A 228 29.87 47.38 -18.34
C THR A 228 30.41 46.05 -17.82
N PRO A 229 31.54 45.53 -18.32
CA PRO A 229 32.09 44.26 -17.86
C PRO A 229 32.32 44.26 -16.33
N PRO A 230 31.92 43.20 -15.60
CA PRO A 230 31.49 41.90 -16.11
C PRO A 230 29.99 41.73 -16.40
N LEU A 231 29.15 42.76 -16.26
CA LEU A 231 27.69 42.67 -16.24
C LEU A 231 27.05 43.22 -17.54
N LYS A 232 26.38 42.35 -18.31
CA LYS A 232 25.68 42.74 -19.55
C LYS A 232 24.31 43.32 -19.28
N SER A 233 23.46 42.57 -18.58
CA SER A 233 22.10 43.01 -18.26
C SER A 233 21.55 42.34 -17.02
N VAL A 234 20.61 43.03 -16.35
CA VAL A 234 19.85 42.51 -15.21
C VAL A 234 18.38 42.38 -15.62
N ARG A 235 17.88 41.15 -15.64
CA ARG A 235 16.49 40.79 -15.98
C ARG A 235 15.72 40.45 -14.70
N ILE A 236 14.51 40.99 -14.54
CA ILE A 236 13.68 40.73 -13.35
C ILE A 236 12.30 40.21 -13.75
N ALA A 237 11.97 39.00 -13.31
CA ALA A 237 10.74 38.28 -13.65
C ALA A 237 10.00 37.78 -12.39
N GLN A 238 8.68 37.65 -12.49
CA GLN A 238 7.90 36.87 -11.54
C GLN A 238 8.00 35.40 -11.97
N TYR A 239 8.79 34.58 -11.26
CA TYR A 239 9.07 33.20 -11.63
C TYR A 239 7.91 32.24 -11.26
N SER A 240 7.27 32.48 -10.11
CA SER A 240 6.00 31.83 -9.75
C SER A 240 5.06 32.85 -9.11
N GLN A 241 3.75 32.61 -9.20
CA GLN A 241 2.71 33.47 -8.60
C GLN A 241 2.03 32.85 -7.37
N ARG A 242 2.06 31.52 -7.21
CA ARG A 242 1.48 30.80 -6.06
C ARG A 242 2.33 29.56 -5.74
N PRO A 243 3.19 29.59 -4.69
CA PRO A 243 3.59 30.77 -3.92
C PRO A 243 4.34 31.80 -4.79
N PRO A 244 4.30 33.10 -4.45
CA PRO A 244 4.98 34.12 -5.23
C PRO A 244 6.51 34.04 -5.05
N VAL A 245 7.23 33.89 -6.16
CA VAL A 245 8.71 33.93 -6.21
C VAL A 245 9.13 34.90 -7.30
N SER A 246 10.01 35.84 -6.96
CA SER A 246 10.61 36.78 -7.91
C SER A 246 12.05 36.38 -8.20
N ARG A 247 12.45 36.38 -9.48
CA ARG A 247 13.77 36.00 -9.95
C ARG A 247 14.47 37.19 -10.59
N VAL A 248 15.66 37.51 -10.10
CA VAL A 248 16.63 38.40 -10.74
C VAL A 248 17.67 37.53 -11.46
N VAL A 249 17.97 37.84 -12.71
CA VAL A 249 18.99 37.15 -13.52
C VAL A 249 19.97 38.18 -14.07
N MET A 250 21.25 38.00 -13.77
CA MET A 250 22.34 38.85 -14.23
C MET A 250 23.09 38.09 -15.33
N ASP A 251 23.01 38.55 -16.58
CA ASP A 251 23.81 38.03 -17.69
C ASP A 251 25.25 38.55 -17.56
N LEU A 252 26.24 37.65 -17.48
CA LEU A 252 27.64 38.00 -17.28
C LEU A 252 28.48 37.78 -18.56
N ASP A 253 29.59 38.52 -18.70
CA ASP A 253 30.59 38.31 -19.75
C ASP A 253 31.40 37.02 -19.55
N SER A 254 31.73 36.73 -18.29
CA SER A 254 32.53 35.57 -17.87
C SER A 254 32.22 35.25 -16.40
N LYS A 255 32.81 34.18 -15.86
CA LYS A 255 32.63 33.79 -14.46
C LYS A 255 33.36 34.74 -13.51
N VAL A 256 32.66 35.24 -12.50
CA VAL A 256 33.17 36.19 -11.48
C VAL A 256 32.67 35.75 -10.09
N PRO A 257 33.50 35.84 -9.03
CA PRO A 257 33.00 35.69 -7.65
C PRO A 257 31.96 36.77 -7.31
N TYR A 258 31.00 36.45 -6.45
CA TYR A 258 29.88 37.35 -6.13
C TYR A 258 29.49 37.36 -4.65
N GLN A 259 29.45 38.54 -4.04
CA GLN A 259 29.02 38.75 -2.65
C GLN A 259 27.48 38.96 -2.60
N VAL A 260 26.77 38.46 -1.58
CA VAL A 260 25.29 38.56 -1.51
C VAL A 260 24.83 38.93 -0.10
N SER A 261 24.43 40.19 0.04
CA SER A 261 24.42 40.92 1.29
C SER A 261 22.99 41.34 1.71
N PRO A 262 22.24 40.51 2.45
CA PRO A 262 20.91 40.84 2.95
C PRO A 262 20.93 41.95 4.01
N HIS A 263 20.10 42.96 3.80
CA HIS A 263 19.84 44.06 4.74
C HIS A 263 18.32 44.14 5.04
N ALA A 264 17.91 44.99 5.98
CA ALA A 264 16.52 45.03 6.46
C ALA A 264 15.47 45.37 5.38
N ASP A 265 15.85 46.16 4.37
CA ASP A 265 15.00 46.72 3.31
C ASP A 265 15.49 46.42 1.88
N ARG A 266 16.60 45.69 1.73
CA ARG A 266 17.28 45.44 0.44
C ARG A 266 18.21 44.23 0.48
N LEU A 267 18.63 43.76 -0.70
CA LEU A 267 19.61 42.70 -0.91
C LEU A 267 20.65 43.20 -1.90
N LEU A 268 21.87 43.46 -1.42
CA LEU A 268 23.00 43.91 -2.25
C LEU A 268 23.72 42.70 -2.87
N VAL A 269 24.19 42.82 -4.12
CA VAL A 269 24.94 41.77 -4.82
C VAL A 269 26.18 42.35 -5.49
N SER A 270 27.35 42.16 -4.89
CA SER A 270 28.62 42.73 -5.36
C SER A 270 29.33 41.76 -6.32
N LEU A 271 29.88 42.27 -7.42
CA LEU A 271 30.54 41.52 -8.49
C LEU A 271 31.95 42.08 -8.70
N GLY A 272 32.99 41.40 -8.20
CA GLY A 272 34.37 41.90 -8.28
C GLY A 272 35.33 41.27 -7.28
N GLU A 273 36.45 41.96 -7.03
CA GLU A 273 37.46 41.60 -6.03
C GLU A 273 37.36 42.57 -4.85
N VAL A 274 37.06 42.05 -3.66
CA VAL A 274 36.56 42.87 -2.53
C VAL A 274 37.70 43.22 -1.55
N ALA A 275 37.90 44.52 -1.31
CA ALA A 275 38.90 45.01 -0.37
C ALA A 275 38.48 44.79 1.10
N LEU A 276 39.40 44.26 1.92
CA LEU A 276 39.16 43.95 3.33
C LEU A 276 39.41 45.15 4.26
N ALA A 277 38.37 45.62 4.96
CA ALA A 277 38.48 46.60 6.04
C ALA A 277 37.73 46.14 7.31
N LYS A 278 38.28 46.49 8.49
CA LYS A 278 37.65 46.35 9.82
C LYS A 278 37.27 47.76 10.32
N GLU A 279 36.30 47.98 11.21
CA GLU A 279 35.55 47.06 12.07
C GLU A 279 34.14 47.60 12.43
N LYS A 280 33.08 46.81 12.16
CA LYS A 280 31.78 46.64 12.89
C LYS A 280 30.96 47.89 13.35
N PRO A 281 29.59 47.89 13.28
CA PRO A 281 28.62 46.84 12.92
C PRO A 281 27.81 47.13 11.63
N ALA A 282 27.06 46.20 11.01
CA ALA A 282 26.94 44.75 11.17
C ALA A 282 26.30 44.15 9.90
N ASP A 283 26.61 42.86 9.60
CA ASP A 283 26.19 42.12 8.38
C ASP A 283 26.80 42.73 7.07
N PRO A 284 26.80 42.09 5.88
CA PRO A 284 26.68 40.65 5.55
C PRO A 284 27.68 40.07 4.48
N THR A 285 28.00 38.77 4.60
CA THR A 285 28.02 37.69 3.56
C THR A 285 28.64 37.82 2.13
N ALA A 286 29.85 37.22 1.90
CA ALA A 286 30.22 36.20 0.84
C ALA A 286 31.42 36.36 -0.18
N GLN A 287 32.06 35.19 -0.47
CA GLN A 287 32.76 34.72 -1.71
C GLN A 287 34.17 35.18 -2.17
N GLY A 288 34.89 34.21 -2.81
CA GLY A 288 36.08 34.43 -3.65
C GLY A 288 36.75 33.12 -4.15
N LEU A 289 36.81 32.90 -5.47
CA LEU A 289 37.60 31.84 -6.14
C LEU A 289 37.94 32.28 -7.57
N ARG A 290 39.20 32.16 -8.02
CA ARG A 290 39.62 32.41 -9.42
C ARG A 290 40.89 31.63 -9.83
N GLU A 291 41.26 31.72 -11.10
CA GLU A 291 41.86 30.64 -11.90
C GLU A 291 43.32 30.95 -12.40
N PRO A 292 43.79 30.61 -13.62
CA PRO A 292 44.56 29.38 -13.90
C PRO A 292 45.89 29.60 -14.66
N ASN A 293 46.60 28.52 -15.05
CA ASN A 293 47.49 28.54 -16.21
C ASN A 293 47.62 27.18 -16.94
N LYS A 294 48.04 27.19 -18.22
CA LYS A 294 48.50 26.02 -19.03
C LYS A 294 50.02 25.83 -18.79
N THR A 295 50.76 24.78 -19.19
CA THR A 295 50.71 23.91 -20.38
C THR A 295 51.67 22.71 -20.17
N ALA A 296 51.38 21.50 -20.67
CA ALA A 296 52.39 20.48 -21.06
C ALA A 296 51.72 19.25 -21.72
N ASN A 297 52.50 18.40 -22.41
CA ASN A 297 52.04 17.21 -23.13
C ASN A 297 52.81 15.95 -22.69
N ALA A 298 52.13 14.79 -22.80
CA ALA A 298 52.66 13.43 -22.99
C ALA A 298 53.52 12.76 -21.90
N THR A 299 53.19 11.49 -21.58
CA THR A 299 53.98 10.27 -21.87
C THR A 299 53.73 9.13 -20.86
N GLU A 300 53.56 7.91 -21.39
CA GLU A 300 53.68 6.56 -20.78
C GLU A 300 52.79 6.06 -19.61
N LEU A 301 52.33 4.80 -19.79
CA LEU A 301 52.18 3.77 -18.75
C LEU A 301 53.54 3.03 -18.66
N PRO A 302 54.01 2.52 -17.49
CA PRO A 302 53.57 1.16 -17.09
C PRO A 302 53.56 0.79 -15.58
N SER A 303 52.66 -0.14 -15.25
CA SER A 303 52.75 -1.26 -14.29
C SER A 303 53.43 -1.15 -12.90
N ASN A 304 52.59 -1.28 -11.86
CA ASN A 304 52.59 -2.39 -10.86
C ASN A 304 53.53 -2.36 -9.62
N GLN A 305 52.94 -2.20 -8.42
CA GLN A 305 52.99 -3.12 -7.24
C GLN A 305 52.27 -2.49 -6.01
N THR A 306 51.88 -3.16 -4.90
CA THR A 306 51.22 -4.48 -4.69
C THR A 306 50.64 -4.56 -3.25
N MET A 307 49.29 -4.55 -3.11
CA MET A 307 48.45 -5.19 -2.04
C MET A 307 48.68 -4.91 -0.53
N PRO A 308 47.83 -5.40 0.41
CA PRO A 308 46.38 -5.77 0.38
C PRO A 308 45.56 -4.79 1.31
N VAL A 309 44.30 -4.95 1.79
CA VAL A 309 43.49 -6.09 2.33
C VAL A 309 41.95 -5.87 2.16
N GLN A 310 41.23 -6.99 2.24
CA GLN A 310 39.81 -7.35 2.04
C GLN A 310 38.65 -6.47 2.59
N PRO A 311 37.40 -6.69 2.10
CA PRO A 311 36.17 -6.03 2.56
C PRO A 311 35.48 -6.72 3.76
N VAL A 312 34.50 -6.05 4.36
CA VAL A 312 33.66 -6.57 5.46
C VAL A 312 32.32 -7.17 4.98
N SER A 313 31.95 -8.29 5.60
CA SER A 313 30.63 -8.95 5.49
C SER A 313 29.79 -8.70 6.75
N PHE A 314 28.47 -8.85 6.64
CA PHE A 314 27.57 -8.89 7.80
C PHE A 314 27.07 -10.33 8.06
N SER A 315 27.08 -10.74 9.32
CA SER A 315 26.41 -11.93 9.84
C SER A 315 25.88 -11.64 11.25
N GLU A 316 25.10 -12.56 11.83
CA GLU A 316 24.14 -12.27 12.91
C GLU A 316 24.46 -12.96 14.25
N ALA A 317 23.83 -12.46 15.32
CA ALA A 317 23.51 -13.11 16.62
C ALA A 317 24.54 -13.10 17.79
N ALA A 318 23.97 -13.30 18.99
CA ALA A 318 24.56 -13.67 20.30
C ALA A 318 25.09 -12.57 21.28
N GLU A 319 24.14 -11.88 21.95
CA GLU A 319 23.88 -11.86 23.42
C GLU A 319 24.99 -11.59 24.51
N PRO A 320 24.61 -11.28 25.80
CA PRO A 320 25.23 -10.14 26.51
C PRO A 320 25.97 -10.45 27.84
N VAL A 321 26.62 -9.41 28.40
CA VAL A 321 27.15 -9.34 29.78
C VAL A 321 26.81 -7.97 30.41
N LEU A 322 26.67 -7.92 31.74
CA LEU A 322 26.20 -6.76 32.54
C LEU A 322 27.31 -6.04 33.35
N MET A 323 26.93 -4.88 33.91
CA MET A 323 27.48 -4.17 35.08
C MET A 323 28.53 -3.05 34.90
N ALA A 324 28.08 -1.82 35.21
CA ALA A 324 28.66 -0.77 36.09
C ALA A 324 30.16 -0.36 35.94
N SER A 325 30.52 0.94 36.01
CA SER A 325 30.20 1.83 37.14
C SER A 325 30.68 3.30 36.98
N ASN A 326 30.22 4.17 37.89
CA ASN A 326 30.78 5.47 38.33
C ASN A 326 30.47 6.80 37.57
N GLN A 327 30.37 7.88 38.37
CA GLN A 327 29.94 9.28 38.10
C GLN A 327 31.08 10.27 38.54
N PRO A 328 30.92 11.60 38.85
CA PRO A 328 29.83 12.63 38.69
C PRO A 328 30.33 13.84 37.84
N TYR A 329 29.86 15.12 37.82
CA TYR A 329 28.89 16.04 38.49
C TYR A 329 28.47 17.12 37.43
N ALA A 330 27.57 18.12 37.53
CA ALA A 330 26.63 18.71 38.53
C ALA A 330 25.26 19.03 37.83
N GLY A 331 24.36 20.00 38.11
CA GLY A 331 24.26 21.20 38.98
C GLY A 331 24.64 22.52 38.26
N LEU A 332 23.96 23.67 38.33
CA LEU A 332 22.73 24.19 39.00
C LEU A 332 22.13 25.39 38.14
N PRO A 333 21.05 26.15 38.50
CA PRO A 333 19.67 25.75 38.86
C PRO A 333 18.49 26.67 38.35
N THR A 334 17.25 26.20 38.52
CA THR A 334 15.95 26.89 38.86
C THR A 334 15.33 28.07 38.08
N SER A 335 14.11 27.84 37.56
CA SER A 335 12.81 28.55 37.81
C SER A 335 11.65 27.83 37.05
N GLY A 336 10.34 27.94 37.31
CA GLY A 336 9.53 28.62 38.35
C GLY A 336 8.39 29.48 37.75
N ALA A 337 7.10 29.46 38.15
CA ALA A 337 6.30 28.59 39.05
C ALA A 337 4.76 28.82 38.82
N LEU A 338 3.88 28.40 39.77
CA LEU A 338 2.40 28.61 39.92
C LEU A 338 1.43 27.65 39.17
N ALA A 339 0.19 27.40 39.64
CA ALA A 339 -0.29 26.84 40.94
C ALA A 339 -1.85 26.72 40.96
N LEU A 340 -2.41 25.63 41.53
CA LEU A 340 -3.84 25.48 41.90
C LEU A 340 -3.99 24.43 43.04
N PRO A 341 -4.81 24.63 44.10
CA PRO A 341 -4.76 23.77 45.30
C PRO A 341 -6.07 23.03 45.68
N SER A 342 -5.91 22.04 46.57
CA SER A 342 -6.86 21.59 47.61
C SER A 342 -8.19 20.92 47.22
N GLN A 343 -8.39 19.69 47.69
CA GLN A 343 -9.21 19.40 48.89
C GLN A 343 -8.91 17.99 49.42
N ALA A 344 -9.19 17.72 50.70
CA ALA A 344 -9.02 16.40 51.32
C ALA A 344 -10.06 16.17 52.44
N ASN A 345 -10.43 14.92 52.69
CA ASN A 345 -10.66 14.33 54.03
C ASN A 345 -11.19 12.88 53.97
N ALA A 346 -11.00 12.15 55.07
CA ALA A 346 -11.63 10.86 55.39
C ALA A 346 -12.94 11.09 56.22
N ASP A 347 -13.66 10.14 56.83
CA ASP A 347 -13.34 8.76 57.27
C ASP A 347 -14.62 7.92 57.62
N ARG A 348 -14.42 6.62 57.92
CA ARG A 348 -15.23 5.68 58.75
C ARG A 348 -16.51 4.93 58.27
N GLN A 349 -16.30 3.63 58.03
CA GLN A 349 -16.84 2.43 58.74
C GLN A 349 -18.31 1.92 58.63
N GLU A 350 -18.39 0.69 58.07
CA GLU A 350 -19.04 -0.56 58.58
C GLU A 350 -20.58 -0.76 58.66
N ALA A 351 -21.08 -1.68 57.79
CA ALA A 351 -21.99 -2.79 58.12
C ALA A 351 -22.03 -3.84 56.98
N THR A 352 -22.41 -5.10 57.27
CA THR A 352 -22.65 -6.22 56.30
C THR A 352 -23.92 -6.99 56.73
N PRO A 353 -24.61 -7.86 55.92
CA PRO A 353 -24.07 -9.15 55.42
C PRO A 353 -24.66 -9.75 54.10
N SER A 354 -24.09 -10.89 53.65
CA SER A 354 -24.72 -11.98 52.84
C SER A 354 -25.13 -11.71 51.36
N LEU A 355 -25.13 -12.68 50.42
CA LEU A 355 -24.61 -14.07 50.36
C LEU A 355 -24.51 -14.54 48.88
N ILE A 356 -23.79 -15.66 48.64
CA ILE A 356 -23.65 -16.53 47.44
C ILE A 356 -22.18 -16.67 46.96
N ALA A 357 -21.80 -17.88 46.52
CA ALA A 357 -20.43 -18.37 46.30
C ALA A 357 -20.43 -19.39 45.13
N PRO A 358 -19.36 -20.18 44.84
CA PRO A 358 -17.94 -20.06 45.24
C PRO A 358 -16.97 -20.15 44.02
N ALA A 359 -15.67 -19.98 44.30
CA ALA A 359 -14.58 -20.57 43.52
C ALA A 359 -13.66 -21.34 44.49
N LEU A 360 -12.93 -22.35 44.01
CA LEU A 360 -12.03 -23.17 44.83
C LEU A 360 -10.59 -23.20 44.28
N GLU A 361 -9.65 -23.42 45.18
CA GLU A 361 -8.21 -23.16 45.02
C GLU A 361 -7.40 -24.45 44.81
N SER A 362 -6.13 -24.30 44.45
CA SER A 362 -5.06 -25.32 44.62
C SER A 362 -3.76 -24.62 45.06
N PRO A 363 -3.15 -24.98 46.21
CA PRO A 363 -2.05 -24.21 46.82
C PRO A 363 -0.63 -24.73 46.49
N VAL A 364 0.37 -23.95 46.91
CA VAL A 364 1.81 -24.27 46.86
C VAL A 364 2.32 -24.64 48.27
N VAL A 365 3.25 -25.60 48.36
CA VAL A 365 4.06 -25.89 49.56
C VAL A 365 5.53 -26.03 49.16
N LEU A 366 6.46 -25.72 50.07
CA LEU A 366 7.87 -25.44 49.75
C LEU A 366 8.88 -26.50 50.24
N ALA A 367 9.95 -26.68 49.45
CA ALA A 367 11.33 -27.00 49.81
C ALA A 367 11.70 -28.32 50.56
N SER A 368 12.66 -29.07 49.99
CA SER A 368 13.99 -29.26 50.63
C SER A 368 15.06 -29.87 49.68
N ASN A 369 16.20 -29.17 49.57
CA ASN A 369 17.60 -29.62 49.39
C ASN A 369 18.09 -30.68 48.35
N ARG A 370 19.19 -30.28 47.68
CA ARG A 370 20.41 -31.01 47.26
C ARG A 370 20.50 -31.82 45.94
N GLU A 371 21.28 -31.22 45.04
CA GLU A 371 22.45 -31.76 44.31
C GLU A 371 22.39 -32.93 43.30
N THR A 372 23.09 -32.70 42.18
CA THR A 372 23.79 -33.66 41.27
C THR A 372 23.01 -34.62 40.36
N THR A 373 23.17 -34.39 39.05
CA THR A 373 23.10 -35.31 37.90
C THR A 373 24.17 -36.44 37.98
N PRO A 374 24.10 -37.59 37.24
CA PRO A 374 23.97 -37.63 35.76
C PRO A 374 23.20 -38.79 35.08
N LEU A 375 23.07 -38.65 33.74
CA LEU A 375 22.95 -39.61 32.63
C LEU A 375 22.63 -41.12 32.88
N PRO A 376 21.66 -41.71 32.13
CA PRO A 376 21.46 -43.16 32.00
C PRO A 376 21.82 -43.76 30.62
N GLU A 377 22.12 -45.07 30.57
CA GLU A 377 22.22 -45.88 29.33
C GLU A 377 21.43 -47.22 29.44
N ALA A 378 20.89 -47.66 28.29
CA ALA A 378 20.57 -49.04 27.85
C ALA A 378 19.94 -50.12 28.78
N SER A 379 18.62 -50.32 28.60
CA SER A 379 17.98 -51.63 28.22
C SER A 379 17.97 -52.81 29.26
N PRO A 380 17.42 -54.02 28.93
CA PRO A 380 15.97 -54.30 29.04
C PRO A 380 15.59 -55.67 29.70
N VAL A 381 14.31 -55.86 30.11
CA VAL A 381 13.74 -57.18 30.49
C VAL A 381 12.28 -57.34 29.97
N LEU A 382 11.84 -58.59 29.81
CA LEU A 382 10.61 -59.07 29.15
C LEU A 382 9.36 -59.13 30.08
N ALA A 383 8.24 -59.66 29.55
CA ALA A 383 6.96 -59.87 30.24
C ALA A 383 6.46 -61.35 30.14
N GLU A 384 5.41 -61.70 30.89
CA GLU A 384 4.71 -63.00 30.85
C GLU A 384 3.16 -62.87 30.69
N PRO A 385 2.41 -63.93 30.30
CA PRO A 385 1.22 -63.73 29.43
C PRO A 385 -0.10 -64.49 29.73
N ALA A 386 -1.14 -64.09 28.99
CA ALA A 386 -2.25 -64.87 28.39
C ALA A 386 -3.43 -65.48 29.21
N LYS A 387 -4.67 -65.26 28.70
CA LYS A 387 -5.70 -66.29 28.43
C LYS A 387 -6.87 -65.79 27.52
N ASP A 388 -7.71 -66.73 27.07
CA ASP A 388 -8.48 -66.68 25.80
C ASP A 388 -9.92 -66.09 25.81
N PRO A 389 -10.50 -65.76 24.63
CA PRO A 389 -11.88 -65.26 24.42
C PRO A 389 -12.83 -66.29 23.75
N ALA A 390 -14.07 -65.87 23.38
CA ALA A 390 -15.04 -66.70 22.63
C ALA A 390 -15.87 -65.95 21.54
N GLU A 391 -16.03 -66.65 20.40
CA GLU A 391 -17.10 -66.67 19.34
C GLU A 391 -18.39 -65.80 19.47
N ILE A 392 -19.10 -65.33 18.42
CA ILE A 392 -19.02 -65.29 16.92
C ILE A 392 -19.76 -63.99 16.42
N GLN A 393 -20.20 -63.63 15.18
CA GLN A 393 -20.33 -64.12 13.77
C GLN A 393 -20.53 -62.84 12.87
N GLY A 394 -20.55 -62.80 11.53
CA GLY A 394 -20.19 -63.73 10.44
C GLY A 394 -21.08 -63.61 9.17
N ASN A 395 -20.45 -63.42 7.98
CA ASN A 395 -20.96 -63.60 6.59
C ASN A 395 -22.04 -62.64 6.03
N THR A 396 -22.05 -62.20 4.76
CA THR A 396 -21.11 -62.28 3.58
C THR A 396 -21.40 -61.06 2.62
N ASP A 397 -21.00 -60.88 1.34
CA ASP A 397 -20.42 -61.72 0.26
C ASP A 397 -19.68 -60.90 -0.87
N GLN A 398 -19.34 -61.60 -1.97
CA GLN A 398 -18.85 -61.20 -3.31
C GLN A 398 -19.49 -59.95 -3.99
N SER A 399 -18.95 -59.28 -5.01
CA SER A 399 -17.60 -59.06 -5.63
C SER A 399 -17.84 -58.23 -6.92
N GLY A 400 -16.96 -57.40 -7.50
CA GLY A 400 -15.60 -56.91 -7.22
C GLY A 400 -15.42 -55.55 -7.96
N ALA A 401 -14.28 -55.10 -8.49
CA ALA A 401 -12.90 -55.62 -8.50
C ALA A 401 -11.87 -54.46 -8.62
N SER A 402 -10.64 -54.68 -8.17
CA SER A 402 -9.39 -53.99 -8.59
C SER A 402 -9.27 -52.45 -8.41
N ALA A 403 -9.11 -51.98 -7.16
CA ALA A 403 -8.50 -50.66 -6.88
C ALA A 403 -7.73 -50.50 -5.54
N PHE A 404 -7.81 -51.48 -4.62
CA PHE A 404 -7.24 -51.34 -3.25
C PHE A 404 -6.36 -52.53 -2.83
N GLN A 405 -5.16 -52.62 -3.41
CA GLN A 405 -4.12 -53.59 -3.02
C GLN A 405 -2.79 -52.89 -2.73
N GLN A 406 -2.66 -52.25 -1.56
CA GLN A 406 -1.33 -51.98 -0.97
C GLN A 406 -1.35 -51.67 0.54
N SER A 407 -2.37 -50.97 1.06
CA SER A 407 -2.44 -50.60 2.49
C SER A 407 -2.73 -51.78 3.44
N GLY A 408 -3.55 -52.76 3.02
CA GLY A 408 -3.87 -53.93 3.84
C GLY A 408 -2.69 -54.89 4.08
N ASN A 409 -1.72 -54.93 3.14
CA ASN A 409 -0.63 -55.90 3.19
C ASN A 409 0.39 -55.59 4.29
N VAL A 410 0.62 -54.33 4.66
CA VAL A 410 1.61 -53.98 5.70
C VAL A 410 1.14 -54.35 7.11
N LEU A 411 -0.11 -54.08 7.47
CA LEU A 411 -0.63 -54.46 8.79
C LEU A 411 -0.73 -55.99 8.94
N MET A 412 -1.22 -56.67 7.90
CA MET A 412 -1.25 -58.14 7.85
C MET A 412 0.16 -58.77 7.81
N ALA A 413 1.13 -58.14 7.13
CA ALA A 413 2.52 -58.60 7.16
C ALA A 413 3.14 -58.40 8.54
N GLN A 414 2.84 -57.31 9.24
CA GLN A 414 3.40 -57.03 10.56
C GLN A 414 2.76 -57.89 11.67
N GLN A 415 1.46 -58.21 11.57
CA GLN A 415 0.81 -59.20 12.43
C GLN A 415 1.20 -60.64 12.09
N ARG A 416 1.48 -60.96 10.82
CA ARG A 416 2.09 -62.26 10.45
C ARG A 416 3.56 -62.34 10.88
N ALA A 417 4.31 -61.25 10.85
CA ALA A 417 5.68 -61.20 11.33
C ALA A 417 5.74 -61.39 12.85
N SER A 418 4.86 -60.74 13.62
CA SER A 418 4.80 -60.98 15.06
C SER A 418 4.28 -62.39 15.38
N ALA A 419 3.25 -62.90 14.70
CA ALA A 419 2.78 -64.27 14.90
C ALA A 419 3.85 -65.32 14.51
N ALA A 420 4.58 -65.12 13.41
CA ALA A 420 5.67 -66.00 12.99
C ALA A 420 6.89 -65.88 13.91
N LEU A 421 7.17 -64.70 14.48
CA LEU A 421 8.20 -64.53 15.50
C LEU A 421 7.80 -65.18 16.83
N LEU A 422 6.52 -65.14 17.22
CA LEU A 422 6.06 -65.91 18.38
C LEU A 422 6.10 -67.43 18.12
N GLN A 423 5.77 -67.88 16.90
CA GLN A 423 5.90 -69.31 16.52
C GLN A 423 7.36 -69.77 16.37
N ALA A 424 8.28 -68.88 15.98
CA ALA A 424 9.72 -69.16 16.00
C ALA A 424 10.28 -69.16 17.44
N ALA A 425 9.87 -68.20 18.28
CA ALA A 425 10.31 -68.09 19.68
C ALA A 425 9.76 -69.18 20.60
N SER A 426 8.69 -69.87 20.22
CA SER A 426 8.15 -71.05 20.92
C SER A 426 8.72 -72.37 20.40
N ALA A 427 9.60 -72.33 19.39
CA ALA A 427 10.14 -73.51 18.72
C ALA A 427 11.62 -73.79 19.02
N GLN A 428 12.06 -73.62 20.28
CA GLN A 428 13.32 -74.19 20.81
C GLN A 428 13.39 -74.10 22.34
N GLN A 429 12.68 -74.99 23.05
CA GLN A 429 13.29 -75.55 24.26
C GLN A 429 14.46 -76.45 23.79
N PRO A 430 15.66 -76.35 24.39
CA PRO A 430 16.77 -77.23 24.01
C PRO A 430 16.35 -78.69 24.23
N GLN A 431 16.27 -79.45 23.13
CA GLN A 431 16.08 -80.89 23.21
C GLN A 431 17.41 -81.51 23.63
N TYR A 432 17.54 -81.74 24.93
CA TYR A 432 18.67 -82.46 25.50
C TYR A 432 18.65 -83.91 25.00
N THR A 433 19.70 -84.31 24.30
CA THR A 433 19.84 -85.62 23.64
C THR A 433 21.07 -86.38 24.11
N GLY A 434 21.83 -85.85 25.07
CA GLY A 434 22.96 -86.52 25.68
C GLY A 434 22.59 -87.81 26.42
N GLU A 435 23.58 -88.68 26.57
CA GLU A 435 23.47 -89.88 27.41
C GLU A 435 23.14 -89.49 28.86
N ARG A 436 22.28 -90.28 29.52
CA ARG A 436 21.81 -90.02 30.87
C ARG A 436 22.88 -90.39 31.90
N ILE A 437 23.16 -89.47 32.81
CA ILE A 437 24.14 -89.63 33.88
C ILE A 437 23.48 -89.47 35.26
N SER A 438 23.85 -90.35 36.19
CA SER A 438 23.56 -90.21 37.62
C SER A 438 24.87 -90.03 38.36
N VAL A 439 25.13 -88.82 38.87
CA VAL A 439 26.42 -88.43 39.48
C VAL A 439 26.16 -87.51 40.68
N ASN A 440 26.86 -87.75 41.78
CA ASN A 440 26.82 -86.90 42.97
C ASN A 440 28.17 -86.22 43.17
N LEU A 441 28.25 -84.93 42.87
CA LEU A 441 29.44 -84.10 42.99
C LEU A 441 29.22 -83.05 44.08
N LYS A 442 30.21 -82.92 44.96
CA LYS A 442 30.20 -81.92 46.03
C LYS A 442 31.53 -81.18 46.08
N ASP A 443 31.45 -79.86 45.98
CA ASP A 443 32.56 -78.90 46.04
C ASP A 443 33.69 -79.26 45.07
N VAL A 444 33.32 -79.69 43.85
CA VAL A 444 34.24 -80.06 42.76
C VAL A 444 34.52 -78.84 41.89
N ASP A 445 35.77 -78.62 41.49
CA ASP A 445 36.11 -77.52 40.59
C ASP A 445 35.50 -77.71 39.19
N LEU A 446 35.09 -76.60 38.56
CA LEU A 446 34.45 -76.62 37.24
C LEU A 446 35.30 -77.31 36.15
N ASP A 447 36.63 -77.20 36.22
CA ASP A 447 37.53 -77.89 35.27
C ASP A 447 37.42 -79.42 35.35
N ASP A 448 37.29 -79.99 36.56
CA ASP A 448 37.12 -81.43 36.73
C ASP A 448 35.69 -81.89 36.37
N PHE A 449 34.69 -81.03 36.56
CA PHE A 449 33.35 -81.26 35.98
C PHE A 449 33.40 -81.28 34.44
N PHE A 450 34.08 -80.33 33.81
CA PHE A 450 34.21 -80.31 32.35
C PHE A 450 35.06 -81.48 31.80
N ARG A 451 36.05 -81.97 32.55
CA ARG A 451 36.77 -83.23 32.22
C ARG A 451 35.85 -84.45 32.25
N LEU A 452 35.00 -84.58 33.28
CA LEU A 452 34.01 -85.65 33.35
C LEU A 452 33.01 -85.58 32.19
N VAL A 453 32.55 -84.38 31.82
CA VAL A 453 31.68 -84.20 30.64
C VAL A 453 32.43 -84.51 29.33
N HIS A 454 33.72 -84.21 29.21
CA HIS A 454 34.53 -84.63 28.06
C HIS A 454 34.65 -86.17 27.95
N GLU A 455 34.94 -86.86 29.05
CA GLU A 455 35.09 -88.32 29.10
C GLU A 455 33.79 -89.05 28.72
N ILE A 456 32.63 -88.49 29.09
CA ILE A 456 31.30 -89.08 28.79
C ILE A 456 30.78 -88.66 27.40
N SER A 457 30.93 -87.40 27.01
CA SER A 457 30.37 -86.89 25.73
C SER A 457 31.26 -87.14 24.50
N GLY A 458 32.56 -87.37 24.70
CA GLY A 458 33.57 -87.42 23.63
C GLY A 458 33.86 -86.07 22.95
N LEU A 459 33.20 -84.97 23.35
CA LEU A 459 33.41 -83.64 22.78
C LEU A 459 34.66 -82.99 23.34
N ASN A 460 35.48 -82.37 22.48
CA ASN A 460 36.67 -81.64 22.93
C ASN A 460 36.25 -80.32 23.58
N ILE A 461 36.43 -80.20 24.90
CA ILE A 461 36.07 -78.98 25.64
C ILE A 461 37.32 -78.12 25.85
N VAL A 462 37.22 -76.83 25.51
CA VAL A 462 38.27 -75.83 25.74
C VAL A 462 37.73 -74.78 26.70
N VAL A 463 38.24 -74.81 27.94
CA VAL A 463 37.86 -73.85 28.99
C VAL A 463 38.75 -72.61 28.90
N ASP A 464 38.14 -71.43 28.90
CA ASP A 464 38.85 -70.15 28.96
C ASP A 464 39.39 -69.92 30.40
N PRO A 465 40.66 -69.50 30.60
CA PRO A 465 41.25 -69.38 31.94
C PRO A 465 40.59 -68.33 32.84
N THR A 466 39.65 -67.54 32.31
CA THR A 466 38.78 -66.66 33.13
C THR A 466 37.67 -67.42 33.86
N VAL A 467 37.40 -68.69 33.53
CA VAL A 467 36.43 -69.57 34.20
C VAL A 467 37.05 -70.11 35.49
N ASN A 468 36.43 -69.81 36.63
CA ASN A 468 36.86 -70.23 37.96
C ASN A 468 35.60 -70.37 38.84
N GLY A 469 35.49 -71.46 39.61
CA GLY A 469 34.34 -71.74 40.48
C GLY A 469 34.21 -73.22 40.80
N THR A 470 33.43 -73.54 41.84
CA THR A 470 33.09 -74.91 42.22
C THR A 470 31.63 -75.23 41.91
N VAL A 471 31.33 -76.51 41.71
CA VAL A 471 29.98 -77.04 41.53
C VAL A 471 29.68 -78.11 42.57
N THR A 472 28.52 -77.97 43.21
CA THR A 472 27.87 -79.02 43.99
C THR A 472 26.55 -79.35 43.28
N ILE A 473 26.44 -80.56 42.74
CA ILE A 473 25.31 -81.00 41.93
C ILE A 473 25.05 -82.49 42.13
N VAL A 474 23.78 -82.85 42.28
CA VAL A 474 23.32 -84.25 42.33
C VAL A 474 22.42 -84.47 41.13
N LEU A 475 22.84 -85.37 40.24
CA LEU A 475 22.14 -85.76 39.03
C LEU A 475 21.60 -87.18 39.21
N ASP A 476 20.38 -87.42 38.75
CA ASP A 476 19.78 -88.75 38.65
C ASP A 476 19.02 -88.87 37.33
N GLU A 477 19.45 -89.79 36.46
CA GLU A 477 18.98 -90.00 35.09
C GLU A 477 18.95 -88.74 34.17
N VAL A 478 19.78 -87.73 34.45
CA VAL A 478 19.80 -86.46 33.70
C VAL A 478 20.71 -86.56 32.47
N PRO A 479 20.29 -86.14 31.25
CA PRO A 479 21.18 -86.02 30.10
C PRO A 479 22.41 -85.13 30.39
N TRP A 480 23.61 -85.54 29.97
CA TRP A 480 24.84 -84.80 30.29
C TRP A 480 24.86 -83.37 29.70
N ASP A 481 24.16 -83.14 28.58
CA ASP A 481 24.05 -81.83 27.93
C ASP A 481 23.08 -80.89 28.68
N GLN A 482 22.03 -81.45 29.30
CA GLN A 482 21.20 -80.74 30.26
C GLN A 482 21.98 -80.34 31.51
N ALA A 483 22.78 -81.27 32.06
CA ALA A 483 23.64 -80.98 33.21
C ALA A 483 24.67 -79.89 32.89
N LEU A 484 25.27 -79.93 31.69
CA LEU A 484 26.23 -78.93 31.22
C LEU A 484 25.59 -77.53 31.13
N ASP A 485 24.44 -77.39 30.47
CA ASP A 485 23.73 -76.10 30.31
C ASP A 485 23.31 -75.50 31.67
N ILE A 486 22.85 -76.33 32.62
CA ILE A 486 22.54 -75.89 33.99
C ILE A 486 23.77 -75.33 34.69
N VAL A 487 24.91 -76.05 34.65
CA VAL A 487 26.16 -75.62 35.32
C VAL A 487 26.76 -74.38 34.66
N LEU A 488 26.67 -74.26 33.33
CA LEU A 488 27.09 -73.07 32.59
C LEU A 488 26.28 -71.83 33.01
N ARG A 489 24.94 -71.91 32.94
CA ARG A 489 24.05 -70.79 33.30
C ARG A 489 24.22 -70.35 34.75
N ASN A 490 24.34 -71.29 35.68
CA ASN A 490 24.50 -71.00 37.10
C ASN A 490 25.81 -70.25 37.42
N ASN A 491 26.84 -70.36 36.57
CA ASN A 491 28.14 -69.72 36.73
C ASN A 491 28.36 -68.52 35.78
N GLY A 492 27.34 -68.08 35.03
CA GLY A 492 27.47 -66.97 34.07
C GLY A 492 28.35 -67.29 32.86
N LEU A 493 28.40 -68.56 32.48
CA LEU A 493 29.21 -69.08 31.38
C LEU A 493 28.33 -69.40 30.16
N GLU A 494 28.94 -69.32 28.98
CA GLU A 494 28.34 -69.67 27.70
C GLU A 494 29.29 -70.62 26.95
N ALA A 495 28.70 -71.66 26.33
CA ALA A 495 29.39 -72.59 25.47
C ALA A 495 29.19 -72.22 23.99
N ARG A 496 30.28 -71.99 23.27
CA ARG A 496 30.30 -71.78 21.81
C ARG A 496 30.85 -73.01 21.11
N THR A 497 29.96 -73.76 20.44
CA THR A 497 30.32 -74.90 19.61
C THR A 497 30.96 -74.43 18.30
N MET A 498 32.24 -74.74 18.12
CA MET A 498 33.01 -74.51 16.91
C MET A 498 33.34 -75.86 16.25
N GLY A 499 32.36 -76.45 15.59
CA GLY A 499 32.47 -77.79 15.00
C GLY A 499 32.61 -78.86 16.07
N ASN A 500 33.76 -79.56 16.10
CA ASN A 500 34.05 -80.65 17.04
C ASN A 500 34.68 -80.19 18.38
N VAL A 501 34.67 -78.88 18.64
CA VAL A 501 35.23 -78.25 19.84
C VAL A 501 34.19 -77.35 20.49
N VAL A 502 34.00 -77.46 21.80
CA VAL A 502 33.14 -76.58 22.60
C VAL A 502 34.02 -75.65 23.40
N ARG A 503 34.03 -74.34 23.07
CA ARG A 503 34.73 -73.33 23.87
C ARG A 503 33.79 -72.82 24.97
N ILE A 504 34.21 -72.94 26.22
CA ILE A 504 33.47 -72.45 27.40
C ILE A 504 34.15 -71.18 27.90
N ALA A 505 33.40 -70.07 27.97
CA ALA A 505 33.89 -68.78 28.44
C ALA A 505 32.79 -68.00 29.18
N LYS A 506 33.14 -66.87 29.78
CA LYS A 506 32.16 -65.93 30.35
C LYS A 506 31.46 -65.15 29.23
N VAL A 507 30.15 -64.93 29.35
CA VAL A 507 29.35 -64.20 28.34
C VAL A 507 30.02 -62.87 27.93
N SER A 508 30.51 -62.11 28.92
CA SER A 508 31.13 -60.80 28.70
C SER A 508 32.43 -60.82 27.89
N THR A 509 33.20 -61.93 27.87
CA THR A 509 34.39 -62.03 27.01
C THR A 509 34.01 -62.37 25.57
N LEU A 510 32.97 -63.19 25.37
CA LEU A 510 32.41 -63.50 24.05
C LEU A 510 31.72 -62.28 23.41
N GLU A 511 30.97 -61.50 24.19
CA GLU A 511 30.37 -60.24 23.73
C GLU A 511 31.44 -59.21 23.34
N ALA A 512 32.51 -59.09 24.14
CA ALA A 512 33.64 -58.22 23.81
C ALA A 512 34.37 -58.67 22.54
N GLU A 513 34.58 -59.99 22.36
CA GLU A 513 35.20 -60.54 21.15
C GLU A 513 34.30 -60.30 19.92
N ALA A 514 32.99 -60.58 20.02
CA ALA A 514 32.03 -60.35 18.95
C ALA A 514 31.91 -58.86 18.57
N LYS A 515 31.91 -57.95 19.55
CA LYS A 515 31.91 -56.50 19.31
C LYS A 515 33.21 -56.03 18.65
N ALA A 516 34.35 -56.63 19.00
CA ALA A 516 35.64 -56.38 18.36
C ALA A 516 35.76 -57.00 16.96
N GLN A 517 35.06 -58.10 16.67
CA GLN A 517 34.93 -58.67 15.32
C GLN A 517 34.03 -57.79 14.43
N LEU A 518 32.89 -57.33 14.96
CA LEU A 518 31.99 -56.40 14.25
C LEU A 518 32.67 -55.06 13.93
N SER A 519 33.43 -54.48 14.86
CA SER A 519 34.14 -53.22 14.60
C SER A 519 35.31 -53.39 13.63
N LYS A 520 35.98 -54.54 13.62
CA LYS A 520 36.96 -54.89 12.56
C LYS A 520 36.31 -55.04 11.20
N ALA A 521 35.22 -55.81 11.09
CA ALA A 521 34.49 -55.98 9.83
C ALA A 521 33.93 -54.65 9.29
N GLN A 522 33.47 -53.75 10.17
CA GLN A 522 33.07 -52.39 9.81
C GLN A 522 34.26 -51.53 9.35
N ALA A 523 35.42 -51.62 10.01
CA ALA A 523 36.63 -50.91 9.60
C ALA A 523 37.23 -51.46 8.29
N GLU A 524 37.05 -52.75 8.01
CA GLU A 524 37.45 -53.41 6.77
C GLU A 524 36.52 -53.02 5.62
N ALA A 525 35.19 -53.07 5.81
CA ALA A 525 34.22 -52.54 4.84
C ALA A 525 34.47 -51.05 4.53
N GLN A 526 34.72 -50.22 5.56
CA GLN A 526 35.06 -48.80 5.38
C GLN A 526 36.38 -48.61 4.60
N ARG A 527 37.35 -49.54 4.70
CA ARG A 527 38.59 -49.50 3.90
C ARG A 527 38.35 -49.89 2.45
N GLU A 528 37.49 -50.88 2.20
CA GLU A 528 37.09 -51.27 0.84
C GLU A 528 36.30 -50.16 0.13
N GLU A 529 35.38 -49.49 0.85
CA GLU A 529 34.69 -48.29 0.37
C GLU A 529 35.67 -47.13 0.08
N GLN A 530 36.67 -46.90 0.95
CA GLN A 530 37.72 -45.89 0.74
C GLN A 530 38.70 -46.24 -0.41
N GLY A 531 38.77 -47.50 -0.81
CA GLY A 531 39.65 -47.97 -1.89
C GLY A 531 39.15 -47.67 -3.30
N GLN A 532 37.88 -47.28 -3.47
CA GLN A 532 37.31 -47.01 -4.79
C GLN A 532 37.78 -45.65 -5.35
N PRO A 533 38.11 -45.57 -6.66
CA PRO A 533 38.46 -44.30 -7.28
C PRO A 533 37.24 -43.36 -7.32
N THR A 534 37.50 -42.08 -7.07
CA THR A 534 36.49 -41.01 -7.17
C THR A 534 36.42 -40.52 -8.61
N GLU A 535 35.24 -40.50 -9.22
CA GLU A 535 35.02 -40.02 -10.59
C GLU A 535 34.45 -38.60 -10.57
N MET A 536 34.84 -37.78 -11.56
CA MET A 536 34.27 -36.44 -11.79
C MET A 536 33.36 -36.47 -13.01
N VAL A 537 32.09 -36.11 -12.81
CA VAL A 537 31.03 -36.14 -13.82
C VAL A 537 30.30 -34.80 -13.84
N THR A 538 30.08 -34.25 -15.03
CA THR A 538 29.30 -33.02 -15.22
C THR A 538 27.88 -33.33 -15.71
N ARG A 539 26.93 -32.53 -15.23
CA ARG A 539 25.50 -32.61 -15.61
C ARG A 539 24.93 -31.22 -15.86
N THR A 540 24.25 -31.05 -17.00
CA THR A 540 23.49 -29.83 -17.34
C THR A 540 22.07 -29.91 -16.80
N LEU A 541 21.57 -28.84 -16.18
CA LEU A 541 20.19 -28.74 -15.69
C LEU A 541 19.33 -27.86 -16.62
N SER A 542 18.10 -28.30 -16.89
CA SER A 542 17.20 -27.72 -17.90
C SER A 542 16.15 -26.77 -17.30
N TYR A 543 15.72 -27.03 -16.07
CA TYR A 543 14.63 -26.30 -15.40
C TYR A 543 15.03 -25.84 -13.99
N ALA A 544 15.71 -26.69 -13.23
CA ALA A 544 16.23 -26.37 -11.90
C ALA A 544 17.54 -25.56 -12.00
N LYS A 545 17.82 -24.72 -11.00
CA LYS A 545 19.10 -24.00 -10.91
C LYS A 545 20.13 -24.82 -10.16
N ALA A 546 21.36 -24.88 -10.66
CA ALA A 546 22.45 -25.62 -10.02
C ALA A 546 22.71 -25.24 -8.54
N PRO A 547 22.75 -23.95 -8.13
CA PRO A 547 22.96 -23.56 -6.74
C PRO A 547 21.90 -24.08 -5.78
N ASP A 548 20.63 -24.07 -6.19
CA ASP A 548 19.48 -24.41 -5.35
C ASP A 548 19.53 -25.91 -4.97
N LEU A 549 19.89 -26.78 -5.92
CA LEU A 549 19.98 -28.23 -5.72
C LEU A 549 21.14 -28.66 -4.80
N VAL A 550 22.24 -27.88 -4.74
CA VAL A 550 23.43 -28.21 -3.93
C VAL A 550 23.08 -28.42 -2.46
N SER A 551 22.14 -27.65 -1.93
CA SER A 551 21.64 -27.74 -0.55
C SER A 551 21.03 -29.12 -0.21
N THR A 552 20.43 -29.77 -1.21
CA THR A 552 19.67 -31.01 -1.09
C THR A 552 20.53 -32.22 -1.43
N LEU A 553 21.32 -32.12 -2.51
CA LEU A 553 22.16 -33.20 -3.02
C LEU A 553 23.38 -33.50 -2.12
N LYS A 554 23.88 -32.50 -1.37
CA LYS A 554 25.02 -32.67 -0.43
C LYS A 554 24.82 -33.76 0.64
N ARG A 555 23.57 -34.18 0.91
CA ARG A 555 23.25 -35.26 1.87
C ARG A 555 23.46 -36.68 1.31
N PHE A 556 23.69 -36.80 0.00
CA PHE A 556 23.85 -38.07 -0.72
C PHE A 556 25.28 -38.27 -1.28
N LEU A 557 26.22 -37.41 -0.87
CA LEU A 557 27.64 -37.53 -1.18
C LEU A 557 28.35 -38.40 -0.15
N SER A 558 29.45 -39.05 -0.54
CA SER A 558 30.38 -39.65 0.41
C SER A 558 31.14 -38.56 1.21
N PRO A 559 31.84 -38.91 2.31
CA PRO A 559 32.73 -37.98 3.02
C PRO A 559 33.89 -37.43 2.17
N ARG A 560 34.12 -37.99 0.98
CA ARG A 560 35.12 -37.53 -0.01
C ARG A 560 34.48 -36.87 -1.23
N GLY A 561 33.15 -36.77 -1.27
CA GLY A 561 32.40 -36.26 -2.39
C GLY A 561 32.31 -34.73 -2.40
N GLU A 562 32.55 -34.11 -3.56
CA GLU A 562 32.38 -32.68 -3.78
C GLU A 562 31.31 -32.42 -4.86
N LEU A 563 30.57 -31.32 -4.70
CA LEU A 563 29.46 -30.96 -5.59
C LEU A 563 29.43 -29.44 -5.78
N VAL A 564 29.87 -29.00 -6.97
CA VAL A 564 30.16 -27.60 -7.31
C VAL A 564 29.20 -27.12 -8.41
N PRO A 565 28.44 -26.03 -8.20
CA PRO A 565 27.55 -25.48 -9.22
C PRO A 565 28.25 -24.43 -10.10
N ASP A 566 28.33 -24.63 -11.43
CA ASP A 566 28.60 -23.54 -12.37
C ASP A 566 27.29 -22.82 -12.71
N ALA A 567 27.00 -21.74 -11.97
CA ALA A 567 25.82 -20.91 -12.17
C ALA A 567 25.80 -20.17 -13.53
N ARG A 568 26.92 -20.04 -14.24
CA ARG A 568 27.00 -19.39 -15.57
C ARG A 568 26.55 -20.33 -16.70
N THR A 569 26.70 -21.64 -16.53
CA THR A 569 26.28 -22.66 -17.52
C THR A 569 25.09 -23.51 -17.04
N ASN A 570 24.62 -23.29 -15.82
CA ASN A 570 23.66 -24.13 -15.11
C ASN A 570 24.08 -25.62 -15.07
N MET A 571 25.39 -25.84 -14.89
CA MET A 571 25.96 -27.18 -14.74
C MET A 571 26.23 -27.50 -13.28
N LEU A 572 26.11 -28.79 -12.95
CA LEU A 572 26.55 -29.36 -11.69
C LEU A 572 27.77 -30.25 -11.96
N ILE A 573 28.88 -29.95 -11.29
CA ILE A 573 30.08 -30.77 -11.28
C ILE A 573 29.99 -31.65 -10.03
N ILE A 574 29.92 -32.96 -10.24
CA ILE A 574 29.79 -33.96 -9.18
C ILE A 574 31.07 -34.77 -9.17
N THR A 575 31.75 -34.84 -8.02
CA THR A 575 32.95 -35.64 -7.81
C THR A 575 32.67 -36.62 -6.68
N ASP A 576 32.42 -37.90 -6.96
CA ASP A 576 32.16 -38.91 -5.92
C ASP A 576 32.44 -40.35 -6.40
N ILE A 577 32.19 -41.35 -5.55
CA ILE A 577 32.22 -42.78 -5.90
C ILE A 577 31.12 -43.07 -6.95
N PRO A 578 31.37 -43.88 -8.01
CA PRO A 578 30.39 -44.13 -9.09
C PRO A 578 29.01 -44.60 -8.64
N ALA A 579 28.93 -45.36 -7.54
CA ALA A 579 27.68 -45.80 -6.93
C ALA A 579 26.79 -44.63 -6.47
N ASN A 580 27.39 -43.57 -5.90
CA ASN A 580 26.67 -42.38 -5.46
C ASN A 580 26.28 -41.50 -6.65
N ILE A 581 27.16 -41.36 -7.65
CA ILE A 581 26.84 -40.62 -8.89
C ILE A 581 25.61 -41.23 -9.57
N ALA A 582 25.50 -42.56 -9.63
CA ALA A 582 24.34 -43.27 -10.17
C ALA A 582 23.04 -43.08 -9.33
N GLN A 583 23.14 -42.75 -8.03
CA GLN A 583 21.98 -42.35 -7.22
C GLN A 583 21.62 -40.89 -7.45
N ILE A 584 22.62 -40.00 -7.49
CA ILE A 584 22.45 -38.56 -7.75
C ILE A 584 21.81 -38.34 -9.13
N ASP A 585 22.21 -39.05 -10.17
CA ASP A 585 21.61 -38.96 -11.51
C ASP A 585 20.11 -39.34 -11.53
N ARG A 586 19.72 -40.39 -10.80
CA ARG A 586 18.30 -40.80 -10.66
C ARG A 586 17.48 -39.73 -9.93
N LEU A 587 18.09 -39.11 -8.92
CA LEU A 587 17.48 -38.00 -8.18
C LEU A 587 17.41 -36.73 -9.04
N LEU A 588 18.43 -36.45 -9.86
CA LEU A 588 18.47 -35.32 -10.80
C LEU A 588 17.33 -35.41 -11.82
N GLY A 589 17.12 -36.58 -12.44
CA GLY A 589 15.96 -36.85 -13.31
C GLY A 589 14.60 -36.77 -12.60
N THR A 590 14.59 -36.73 -11.26
CA THR A 590 13.40 -36.50 -10.44
C THR A 590 13.23 -35.06 -9.97
N LEU A 591 14.31 -34.27 -9.88
CA LEU A 591 14.26 -32.86 -9.44
C LEU A 591 14.22 -31.87 -10.62
N ASP A 592 14.90 -32.17 -11.73
CA ASP A 592 14.94 -31.30 -12.93
C ASP A 592 13.69 -31.51 -13.81
N ARG A 593 12.52 -31.19 -13.24
CA ARG A 593 11.22 -31.25 -13.93
C ARG A 593 10.75 -29.84 -14.29
N LYS A 594 10.05 -29.71 -15.42
CA LYS A 594 9.39 -28.45 -15.83
C LYS A 594 8.43 -27.98 -14.74
N SER A 595 8.64 -26.79 -14.21
CA SER A 595 7.76 -26.19 -13.21
C SER A 595 6.40 -25.85 -13.82
N GLN A 596 5.32 -26.21 -13.10
CA GLN A 596 3.97 -25.81 -13.47
C GLN A 596 3.76 -24.32 -13.19
N GLN A 597 2.93 -23.68 -14.02
CA GLN A 597 2.63 -22.26 -13.95
C GLN A 597 1.14 -22.04 -13.64
N VAL A 598 0.85 -21.02 -12.84
CA VAL A 598 -0.50 -20.59 -12.51
C VAL A 598 -0.73 -19.19 -13.02
N GLU A 599 -1.82 -19.01 -13.75
CA GLU A 599 -2.45 -17.73 -14.07
C GLU A 599 -3.40 -17.36 -12.92
N ILE A 600 -3.25 -16.15 -12.36
CA ILE A 600 -4.12 -15.63 -11.30
C ILE A 600 -4.81 -14.37 -11.81
N GLU A 601 -6.13 -14.39 -11.91
CA GLU A 601 -6.98 -13.18 -12.03
C GLU A 601 -7.59 -12.89 -10.66
N ALA A 602 -7.41 -11.67 -10.15
CA ALA A 602 -8.26 -11.16 -9.08
C ALA A 602 -9.26 -10.15 -9.65
N ARG A 603 -10.45 -10.10 -9.06
CA ARG A 603 -11.54 -9.21 -9.47
C ARG A 603 -11.99 -8.41 -8.25
N ILE A 604 -11.85 -7.10 -8.35
CA ILE A 604 -12.14 -6.17 -7.26
C ILE A 604 -13.35 -5.35 -7.69
N VAL A 605 -14.47 -5.55 -7.01
CA VAL A 605 -15.71 -4.80 -7.25
C VAL A 605 -15.83 -3.76 -6.15
N ALA A 606 -15.76 -2.48 -6.52
CA ALA A 606 -16.16 -1.39 -5.63
C ALA A 606 -17.46 -0.77 -6.16
N ALA A 607 -18.44 -0.58 -5.30
CA ALA A 607 -19.67 0.13 -5.60
C ALA A 607 -19.91 1.21 -4.54
N SER A 608 -20.26 2.41 -4.98
CA SER A 608 -20.60 3.52 -4.09
C SER A 608 -22.03 3.97 -4.40
N ARG A 609 -22.82 4.18 -3.34
CA ARG A 609 -24.24 4.49 -3.43
C ARG A 609 -24.52 5.67 -2.52
N SER A 610 -24.74 6.83 -3.11
CA SER A 610 -25.11 8.04 -2.38
C SER A 610 -26.59 8.34 -2.55
N PHE A 611 -27.22 8.75 -1.47
CA PHE A 611 -28.58 9.25 -1.43
C PHE A 611 -28.58 10.50 -0.56
N ALA A 612 -29.13 11.60 -1.07
CA ALA A 612 -29.41 12.77 -0.26
C ALA A 612 -30.83 13.25 -0.54
N ARG A 613 -31.56 13.59 0.52
CA ARG A 613 -32.87 14.22 0.43
C ARG A 613 -32.95 15.34 1.46
N ASP A 614 -33.28 16.53 1.01
CA ASP A 614 -33.47 17.70 1.87
C ASP A 614 -34.82 18.33 1.54
N ILE A 615 -35.64 18.55 2.56
CA ILE A 615 -36.97 19.15 2.45
C ILE A 615 -37.06 20.19 3.56
N GLY A 616 -37.37 21.43 3.19
CA GLY A 616 -37.33 22.57 4.09
C GLY A 616 -38.34 23.66 3.72
N THR A 617 -38.69 24.49 4.69
CA THR A 617 -39.76 25.49 4.58
C THR A 617 -39.32 26.88 5.01
N GLN A 618 -39.90 27.90 4.40
CA GLN A 618 -39.77 29.30 4.79
C GLN A 618 -41.16 29.90 4.88
N LEU A 619 -41.48 30.53 6.01
CA LEU A 619 -42.77 31.18 6.24
C LEU A 619 -42.52 32.63 6.64
N ALA A 620 -43.13 33.59 5.94
CA ALA A 620 -43.25 34.98 6.40
C ALA A 620 -44.74 35.34 6.47
N ALA A 621 -45.25 35.61 7.67
CA ALA A 621 -46.54 36.26 7.85
C ALA A 621 -46.32 37.75 8.18
N SER A 622 -47.20 38.62 7.71
CA SER A 622 -47.31 40.01 8.16
C SER A 622 -48.77 40.42 8.28
N GLY A 623 -49.07 41.21 9.30
CA GLY A 623 -50.42 41.68 9.57
C GLY A 623 -50.43 43.02 10.30
N ARG A 624 -51.38 43.88 9.97
CA ARG A 624 -51.61 45.16 10.65
C ARG A 624 -53.09 45.33 11.00
N SER A 625 -53.34 45.70 12.25
CA SER A 625 -54.67 46.11 12.72
C SER A 625 -54.55 47.42 13.48
N SER A 626 -54.97 48.52 12.85
CA SER A 626 -54.82 49.89 13.36
C SER A 626 -53.36 50.21 13.76
N ASN A 627 -53.06 50.17 15.06
CA ASN A 627 -51.76 50.46 15.68
C ASN A 627 -50.94 49.20 16.02
N VAL A 628 -51.51 48.00 15.87
CA VAL A 628 -50.82 46.72 16.11
C VAL A 628 -50.22 46.22 14.80
N VAL A 629 -48.95 45.85 14.82
CA VAL A 629 -48.24 45.19 13.73
C VAL A 629 -47.73 43.84 14.24
N LEU A 630 -47.96 42.78 13.45
CA LEU A 630 -47.49 41.42 13.67
C LEU A 630 -46.67 41.00 12.44
N GLY A 631 -45.53 40.34 12.65
CA GLY A 631 -44.68 39.88 11.55
C GLY A 631 -43.56 38.95 12.01
N GLY A 632 -42.77 38.47 11.06
CA GLY A 632 -41.45 37.90 11.35
C GLY A 632 -40.46 38.94 11.89
N THR A 633 -39.26 38.50 12.28
CA THR A 633 -38.18 39.37 12.73
C THR A 633 -37.02 39.32 11.74
N GLY A 634 -36.42 40.48 11.41
CA GLY A 634 -35.31 40.55 10.46
C GLY A 634 -34.08 39.71 10.87
N LEU A 635 -33.96 39.36 12.16
CA LEU A 635 -32.93 38.44 12.68
C LEU A 635 -33.06 37.00 12.13
N VAL A 636 -34.25 36.61 11.65
CA VAL A 636 -34.51 35.30 11.01
C VAL A 636 -34.27 35.38 9.48
N GLY A 637 -33.99 36.56 8.94
CA GLY A 637 -33.83 36.82 7.50
C GLY A 637 -35.15 37.25 6.83
N GLU A 638 -35.08 37.49 5.52
CA GLU A 638 -36.20 37.99 4.72
C GLU A 638 -36.65 36.96 3.67
N SER A 639 -37.93 37.05 3.29
CA SER A 639 -38.54 36.26 2.22
C SER A 639 -37.83 36.55 0.89
N PRO A 640 -37.50 35.54 0.07
CA PRO A 640 -36.95 35.77 -1.27
C PRO A 640 -37.99 36.38 -2.25
N ILE A 641 -39.20 36.67 -1.80
CA ILE A 641 -40.31 37.21 -2.59
C ILE A 641 -40.48 38.71 -2.27
N ASN A 642 -40.16 39.55 -3.26
CA ASN A 642 -40.31 41.00 -3.18
C ASN A 642 -41.71 41.43 -3.60
N ARG A 643 -42.31 42.39 -2.88
CA ARG A 643 -43.72 42.76 -3.02
C ARG A 643 -43.89 44.28 -2.95
N GLY A 644 -44.84 44.85 -3.70
CA GLY A 644 -45.08 46.30 -3.74
C GLY A 644 -46.05 46.83 -2.67
N ASP A 645 -46.97 45.98 -2.24
CA ASP A 645 -47.99 46.28 -1.23
C ASP A 645 -47.87 45.26 -0.09
N VAL A 646 -47.03 45.58 0.91
CA VAL A 646 -46.94 44.86 2.19
C VAL A 646 -47.53 45.71 3.31
N PRO A 647 -48.12 45.11 4.35
CA PRO A 647 -48.36 45.81 5.62
C PRO A 647 -47.04 46.42 6.12
N PRO A 648 -47.00 47.69 6.56
CA PRO A 648 -45.74 48.36 6.88
C PRO A 648 -45.12 47.82 8.19
N LEU A 649 -43.99 47.15 8.07
CA LEU A 649 -43.27 46.51 9.18
C LEU A 649 -42.17 47.43 9.75
N PHE A 650 -42.56 48.29 10.68
CA PHE A 650 -41.66 49.26 11.31
C PHE A 650 -40.74 48.66 12.39
N ILE A 651 -39.74 47.86 12.00
CA ILE A 651 -38.57 47.51 12.84
C ILE A 651 -37.32 47.49 11.94
N GLY A 652 -36.42 48.47 12.10
CA GLY A 652 -35.17 48.55 11.32
C GLY A 652 -34.83 49.98 10.90
N ASN A 653 -34.92 50.26 9.60
CA ASN A 653 -34.62 51.58 9.02
C ASN A 653 -35.88 52.41 8.75
N PRO A 654 -35.81 53.75 8.84
CA PRO A 654 -36.87 54.62 8.33
C PRO A 654 -36.97 54.52 6.80
N PRO A 655 -38.17 54.67 6.20
CA PRO A 655 -38.33 54.65 4.75
C PRO A 655 -37.53 55.80 4.09
N GLN A 656 -36.93 55.51 2.94
CA GLN A 656 -36.49 56.55 2.01
C GLN A 656 -37.73 57.21 1.41
N VAL A 657 -38.18 58.31 2.01
CA VAL A 657 -39.37 59.04 1.55
C VAL A 657 -39.01 59.86 0.32
N ASP A 658 -39.54 59.49 -0.85
CA ASP A 658 -39.59 60.36 -2.02
C ASP A 658 -40.43 61.60 -1.66
N PRO A 659 -39.86 62.83 -1.65
CA PRO A 659 -40.58 64.04 -1.25
C PRO A 659 -41.84 64.34 -2.08
N ASN A 660 -41.95 63.78 -3.30
CA ASN A 660 -43.06 64.04 -4.20
C ASN A 660 -44.22 63.02 -4.12
N SER A 661 -44.13 61.99 -3.28
CA SER A 661 -45.18 60.96 -3.15
C SER A 661 -46.00 61.10 -1.86
N LEU A 662 -47.22 61.64 -1.98
CA LEU A 662 -48.23 61.73 -0.90
C LEU A 662 -48.72 60.37 -0.36
N ILE A 663 -48.20 59.26 -0.88
CA ILE A 663 -48.39 57.90 -0.37
C ILE A 663 -47.01 57.23 -0.32
N PRO A 664 -46.54 56.70 0.82
CA PRO A 664 -45.31 55.93 0.86
C PRO A 664 -45.52 54.59 0.15
N LYS A 665 -45.12 54.51 -1.12
CA LYS A 665 -45.11 53.26 -1.88
C LYS A 665 -43.91 52.40 -1.47
N PHE A 666 -44.17 51.21 -0.95
CA PHE A 666 -43.15 50.26 -0.54
C PHE A 666 -42.60 49.50 -1.75
N ALA A 667 -41.83 50.20 -2.60
CA ALA A 667 -41.29 49.67 -3.84
C ALA A 667 -40.33 48.48 -3.58
N ASN A 668 -40.82 47.26 -3.82
CA ASN A 668 -40.10 45.99 -3.66
C ASN A 668 -39.55 45.77 -2.25
N VAL A 669 -40.45 45.62 -1.28
CA VAL A 669 -40.09 45.20 0.09
C VAL A 669 -40.31 43.69 0.25
N ALA A 670 -39.31 43.01 0.80
CA ALA A 670 -39.41 41.64 1.27
C ALA A 670 -39.96 41.59 2.70
N MET A 671 -40.73 40.54 3.03
CA MET A 671 -41.23 40.36 4.40
C MET A 671 -40.20 39.59 5.25
N PRO A 672 -39.93 39.99 6.51
CA PRO A 672 -39.10 39.22 7.43
C PRO A 672 -39.76 37.87 7.74
N LEU A 673 -38.94 36.83 7.78
CA LEU A 673 -39.39 35.46 7.98
C LEU A 673 -39.80 35.22 9.45
N SER A 674 -40.90 34.50 9.62
CA SER A 674 -41.34 33.91 10.87
C SER A 674 -40.61 32.57 11.14
N THR A 675 -40.31 31.81 10.09
CA THR A 675 -39.40 30.66 10.11
C THR A 675 -38.57 30.59 8.83
N ASN A 676 -37.28 30.25 8.95
CA ASN A 676 -36.34 30.21 7.83
C ASN A 676 -35.53 28.90 7.83
N PHE A 677 -36.09 27.85 7.22
CA PHE A 677 -35.48 26.52 7.12
C PHE A 677 -35.40 26.01 5.66
N PRO A 678 -34.84 26.74 4.69
CA PRO A 678 -34.76 26.30 3.30
C PRO A 678 -33.86 25.07 3.14
N ALA A 679 -34.24 24.17 2.22
CA ALA A 679 -33.41 23.05 1.79
C ALA A 679 -32.17 23.56 1.02
N VAL A 680 -30.99 23.02 1.35
CA VAL A 680 -29.72 23.42 0.71
C VAL A 680 -29.52 22.58 -0.56
N GLY A 681 -29.31 23.25 -1.69
CA GLY A 681 -29.24 22.57 -2.99
C GLY A 681 -30.61 22.09 -3.49
N ALA A 682 -31.70 22.75 -3.10
CA ALA A 682 -33.05 22.43 -3.55
C ALA A 682 -33.15 22.42 -5.10
N THR A 683 -33.59 21.30 -5.65
CA THR A 683 -33.82 21.12 -7.10
C THR A 683 -35.25 21.45 -7.50
N SER A 684 -36.13 21.71 -6.53
CA SER A 684 -37.54 22.02 -6.73
C SER A 684 -38.08 22.87 -5.58
N GLY A 685 -39.10 23.66 -5.85
CA GLY A 685 -39.76 24.47 -4.83
C GLY A 685 -41.13 24.95 -5.29
N MET A 686 -41.95 25.38 -4.34
CA MET A 686 -43.28 25.90 -4.55
C MET A 686 -43.56 26.98 -3.51
N SER A 687 -43.99 28.16 -3.96
CA SER A 687 -44.44 29.24 -3.09
C SER A 687 -45.97 29.43 -3.19
N LEU A 688 -46.63 29.43 -2.04
CA LEU A 688 -47.96 30.01 -1.88
C LEU A 688 -47.77 31.45 -1.41
N VAL A 689 -48.41 32.38 -2.13
CA VAL A 689 -48.21 33.83 -1.98
C VAL A 689 -49.58 34.48 -1.89
N LEU A 690 -49.91 35.01 -0.71
CA LEU A 690 -51.21 35.61 -0.41
C LEU A 690 -51.05 37.06 0.05
N THR A 691 -52.01 37.90 -0.33
CA THR A 691 -52.22 39.27 0.18
C THR A 691 -53.72 39.51 0.30
N ALA A 692 -54.17 39.97 1.46
CA ALA A 692 -55.57 40.31 1.74
C ALA A 692 -55.67 41.81 2.04
N GLY A 693 -55.61 42.62 0.99
CA GLY A 693 -55.48 44.08 1.07
C GLY A 693 -54.17 44.52 1.75
N ALA A 694 -54.09 45.80 2.13
CA ALA A 694 -52.91 46.38 2.76
C ALA A 694 -52.66 45.94 4.23
N ASN A 695 -53.50 45.04 4.76
CA ASN A 695 -53.53 44.69 6.19
C ASN A 695 -53.02 43.27 6.50
N PHE A 696 -52.87 42.38 5.52
CA PHE A 696 -52.34 41.03 5.75
C PHE A 696 -51.66 40.45 4.51
N ALA A 697 -50.52 39.82 4.70
CA ALA A 697 -49.83 39.03 3.68
C ALA A 697 -49.16 37.78 4.28
N LEU A 698 -49.08 36.72 3.47
CA LEU A 698 -48.44 35.46 3.83
C LEU A 698 -47.64 34.94 2.62
N ASP A 699 -46.35 34.71 2.85
CA ASP A 699 -45.49 33.92 1.96
C ASP A 699 -45.25 32.57 2.65
N ALA A 700 -45.55 31.47 1.97
CA ALA A 700 -45.26 30.12 2.44
C ALA A 700 -44.56 29.33 1.34
N ILE A 701 -43.27 29.07 1.53
CA ILE A 701 -42.37 28.48 0.54
C ILE A 701 -41.93 27.10 1.01
N ILE A 702 -42.12 26.10 0.16
CA ILE A 702 -41.55 24.76 0.32
C ILE A 702 -40.39 24.62 -0.67
N THR A 703 -39.27 24.11 -0.19
CA THR A 703 -38.06 23.83 -0.98
C THR A 703 -37.65 22.38 -0.76
N ALA A 704 -37.27 21.68 -1.83
CA ALA A 704 -36.95 20.27 -1.79
C ALA A 704 -35.87 19.89 -2.80
N GLY A 705 -35.06 18.90 -2.46
CA GLY A 705 -34.17 18.21 -3.38
C GLY A 705 -34.03 16.75 -2.99
N GLU A 706 -33.95 15.87 -3.98
CA GLU A 706 -33.53 14.47 -3.79
C GLU A 706 -32.51 14.12 -4.88
N SER A 707 -31.38 13.54 -4.49
CA SER A 707 -30.33 13.07 -5.38
C SER A 707 -29.93 11.63 -5.04
N LYS A 708 -29.57 10.89 -6.09
CA LYS A 708 -29.16 9.48 -6.05
C LYS A 708 -27.94 9.30 -6.94
N GLY A 709 -26.82 8.91 -6.37
CA GLY A 709 -25.60 8.53 -7.08
C GLY A 709 -25.34 7.03 -6.99
N LEU A 710 -24.85 6.45 -8.10
CA LEU A 710 -24.39 5.08 -8.16
C LEU A 710 -23.06 5.04 -8.93
N GLY A 711 -21.96 4.87 -8.21
CA GLY A 711 -20.66 4.52 -8.77
C GLY A 711 -20.46 3.00 -8.78
N LYS A 712 -19.82 2.48 -9.83
CA LYS A 712 -19.35 1.09 -9.87
C LYS A 712 -18.02 1.00 -10.61
N LEU A 713 -17.02 0.47 -9.92
CA LEU A 713 -15.67 0.21 -10.41
C LEU A 713 -15.42 -1.30 -10.39
N LEU A 714 -14.75 -1.81 -11.43
CA LEU A 714 -14.33 -3.20 -11.54
C LEU A 714 -12.88 -3.25 -12.01
N SER A 715 -11.96 -3.50 -11.09
CA SER A 715 -10.54 -3.72 -11.40
C SER A 715 -10.26 -5.21 -11.57
N ARG A 716 -9.40 -5.56 -12.54
CA ARG A 716 -9.03 -6.95 -12.83
C ARG A 716 -7.50 -7.12 -13.01
N PRO A 717 -6.70 -6.99 -11.94
CA PRO A 717 -5.28 -7.33 -12.01
C PRO A 717 -5.11 -8.82 -12.31
N LYS A 718 -4.18 -9.14 -13.23
CA LYS A 718 -3.90 -10.48 -13.70
C LYS A 718 -2.40 -10.70 -13.79
N ILE A 719 -1.92 -11.86 -13.37
CA ILE A 719 -0.49 -12.23 -13.35
C ILE A 719 -0.32 -13.73 -13.64
N ILE A 720 0.87 -14.13 -14.09
CA ILE A 720 1.27 -15.55 -14.23
C ILE A 720 2.58 -15.75 -13.47
N THR A 721 2.69 -16.84 -12.71
CA THR A 721 3.92 -17.20 -11.98
C THR A 721 4.10 -18.72 -11.91
N GLN A 722 5.28 -19.17 -11.49
CA GLN A 722 5.60 -20.57 -11.27
C GLN A 722 5.13 -21.04 -9.88
N ASN A 723 4.96 -22.35 -9.71
CA ASN A 723 4.68 -22.98 -8.42
C ASN A 723 5.70 -22.55 -7.35
N ASN A 724 5.21 -22.15 -6.16
CA ASN A 724 5.98 -21.62 -5.03
C ASN A 724 6.76 -20.31 -5.27
N VAL A 725 6.57 -19.61 -6.40
CA VAL A 725 7.24 -18.34 -6.71
C VAL A 725 6.28 -17.17 -6.49
N GLU A 726 6.62 -16.29 -5.54
CA GLU A 726 5.90 -15.03 -5.32
C GLU A 726 5.98 -14.12 -6.55
N ALA A 727 4.84 -13.57 -6.94
CA ALA A 727 4.76 -12.57 -8.01
C ALA A 727 3.86 -11.40 -7.61
N MET A 728 4.22 -10.21 -8.08
CA MET A 728 3.58 -8.96 -7.70
C MET A 728 3.26 -8.10 -8.94
N VAL A 729 2.05 -7.54 -8.98
CA VAL A 729 1.65 -6.49 -9.92
C VAL A 729 1.25 -5.24 -9.13
N LYS A 730 1.69 -4.06 -9.60
CA LYS A 730 1.28 -2.75 -9.08
C LYS A 730 0.84 -1.84 -10.23
N GLN A 731 -0.22 -1.07 -10.03
CA GLN A 731 -0.72 -0.06 -10.96
C GLN A 731 -1.18 1.19 -10.18
N GLY A 732 -0.67 2.36 -10.54
CA GLY A 732 -1.08 3.63 -9.93
C GLY A 732 -0.01 4.71 -10.06
N VAL A 733 0.04 5.62 -9.09
CA VAL A 733 0.92 6.79 -9.08
C VAL A 733 1.71 6.89 -7.77
N LYS A 734 2.76 7.71 -7.74
CA LYS A 734 3.52 8.04 -6.52
C LYS A 734 3.33 9.51 -6.18
N ILE A 735 2.97 9.82 -4.94
CA ILE A 735 2.84 11.20 -4.44
C ILE A 735 4.15 11.61 -3.76
N PRO A 736 4.81 12.70 -4.19
CA PRO A 736 5.95 13.27 -3.49
C PRO A 736 5.47 14.06 -2.26
N ILE A 737 5.77 13.55 -1.07
CA ILE A 737 5.60 14.24 0.21
C ILE A 737 6.92 14.92 0.58
N GLN A 738 6.87 16.18 0.99
CA GLN A 738 8.04 16.90 1.48
C GLN A 738 8.09 16.83 3.01
N THR A 739 9.13 16.21 3.56
CA THR A 739 9.39 16.15 5.00
C THR A 739 10.58 17.04 5.34
N SER A 740 10.40 17.95 6.31
CA SER A 740 11.48 18.80 6.81
C SER A 740 11.99 18.24 8.14
N VAL A 741 13.23 17.77 8.16
CA VAL A 741 13.90 17.26 9.35
C VAL A 741 15.23 17.99 9.48
N ASN A 742 15.48 18.62 10.64
CA ASN A 742 16.70 19.40 10.90
C ASN A 742 17.01 20.41 9.77
N ASN A 743 16.02 21.20 9.37
CA ASN A 743 16.02 22.15 8.25
C ASN A 743 16.35 21.55 6.86
N THR A 744 16.51 20.24 6.74
CA THR A 744 16.72 19.54 5.46
C THR A 744 15.36 19.10 4.90
N VAL A 745 15.03 19.55 3.70
CA VAL A 745 13.80 19.16 2.99
C VAL A 745 14.07 17.92 2.15
N THR A 746 13.58 16.78 2.63
CA THR A 746 13.63 15.49 1.93
C THR A 746 12.32 15.26 1.19
N VAL A 747 12.39 14.69 -0.02
CA VAL A 747 11.20 14.27 -0.79
C VAL A 747 11.05 12.76 -0.66
N GLN A 748 9.99 12.32 0.01
CA GLN A 748 9.60 10.91 0.12
C GLN A 748 8.45 10.61 -0.84
N PHE A 749 8.56 9.56 -1.63
CA PHE A 749 7.48 9.09 -2.50
C PHE A 749 6.61 8.06 -1.75
N VAL A 750 5.30 8.31 -1.70
CA VAL A 750 4.31 7.35 -1.18
C VAL A 750 3.49 6.80 -2.34
N ASP A 751 3.28 5.47 -2.35
CA ASP A 751 2.60 4.76 -3.43
C ASP A 751 1.08 4.86 -3.25
N VAL A 752 0.39 5.35 -4.29
CA VAL A 752 -1.08 5.33 -4.40
C VAL A 752 -1.42 4.40 -5.54
N VAL A 753 -1.52 3.12 -5.21
CA VAL A 753 -1.58 2.01 -6.16
C VAL A 753 -2.63 0.99 -5.79
N LEU A 754 -3.16 0.34 -6.82
CA LEU A 754 -3.64 -1.03 -6.72
C LEU A 754 -2.41 -1.96 -6.76
N ARG A 755 -2.22 -2.76 -5.71
CA ARG A 755 -1.18 -3.79 -5.58
C ARG A 755 -1.83 -5.15 -5.37
N MET A 756 -1.31 -6.17 -6.06
CA MET A 756 -1.59 -7.58 -5.79
C MET A 756 -0.26 -8.33 -5.74
N THR A 757 0.02 -8.96 -4.61
CA THR A 757 1.09 -9.93 -4.41
C THR A 757 0.47 -11.31 -4.19
N VAL A 758 0.98 -12.34 -4.86
CA VAL A 758 0.47 -13.72 -4.73
C VAL A 758 1.58 -14.75 -4.84
N THR A 759 1.52 -15.76 -3.96
CA THR A 759 2.35 -16.97 -4.01
C THR A 759 1.43 -18.19 -4.16
N PRO A 760 1.39 -18.85 -5.33
CA PRO A 760 0.61 -20.07 -5.51
C PRO A 760 1.42 -21.32 -5.14
N GLN A 761 0.73 -22.30 -4.55
CA GLN A 761 1.23 -23.66 -4.33
C GLN A 761 0.22 -24.65 -4.90
N ILE A 762 0.64 -25.48 -5.85
CA ILE A 762 -0.20 -26.47 -6.53
C ILE A 762 -0.14 -27.79 -5.74
N THR A 763 -1.30 -28.41 -5.49
CA THR A 763 -1.41 -29.70 -4.81
C THR A 763 -1.39 -30.88 -5.79
N ALA A 764 -1.22 -32.10 -5.27
CA ALA A 764 -1.33 -33.33 -6.07
C ALA A 764 -2.73 -33.54 -6.69
N GLU A 765 -3.77 -32.91 -6.14
CA GLU A 765 -5.15 -32.98 -6.64
C GLU A 765 -5.44 -31.95 -7.76
N GLY A 766 -4.49 -31.09 -8.10
CA GLY A 766 -4.70 -29.97 -9.01
C GLY A 766 -5.52 -28.81 -8.42
N THR A 767 -5.75 -28.82 -7.10
CA THR A 767 -6.18 -27.64 -6.35
C THR A 767 -4.98 -26.70 -6.13
N ILE A 768 -5.25 -25.41 -5.97
CA ILE A 768 -4.25 -24.35 -5.92
C ILE A 768 -4.45 -23.58 -4.62
N PHE A 769 -3.48 -23.70 -3.72
CA PHE A 769 -3.37 -22.90 -2.52
C PHE A 769 -2.75 -21.54 -2.88
N LEU A 770 -3.35 -20.45 -2.40
CA LEU A 770 -2.95 -19.08 -2.70
C LEU A 770 -2.73 -18.32 -1.40
N LYS A 771 -1.48 -17.92 -1.14
CA LYS A 771 -1.18 -16.81 -0.23
C LYS A 771 -1.30 -15.52 -1.03
N THR A 772 -2.20 -14.62 -0.64
CA THR A 772 -2.52 -13.41 -1.40
C THR A 772 -2.52 -12.18 -0.50
N ASP A 773 -1.92 -11.09 -0.98
CA ASP A 773 -2.01 -9.76 -0.39
C ASP A 773 -2.48 -8.78 -1.47
N ILE A 774 -3.68 -8.20 -1.30
CA ILE A 774 -4.25 -7.21 -2.22
C ILE A 774 -4.50 -5.91 -1.47
N GLU A 775 -4.01 -4.81 -2.02
CA GLU A 775 -4.11 -3.46 -1.48
C GLU A 775 -4.65 -2.52 -2.57
N ASN A 776 -5.67 -1.75 -2.26
CA ASN A 776 -6.20 -0.68 -3.10
C ASN A 776 -6.06 0.65 -2.35
N THR A 777 -5.01 1.42 -2.65
CA THR A 777 -4.79 2.75 -2.08
C THR A 777 -5.21 3.84 -3.06
N THR A 778 -6.07 4.76 -2.60
CA THR A 778 -6.65 5.85 -3.38
C THR A 778 -6.49 7.19 -2.65
N ILE A 779 -6.71 8.31 -3.35
CA ILE A 779 -6.71 9.66 -2.75
C ILE A 779 -8.11 9.93 -2.19
N ASP A 780 -8.21 10.27 -0.91
CA ASP A 780 -9.46 10.75 -0.33
C ASP A 780 -9.66 12.25 -0.68
N PRO A 781 -10.76 12.62 -1.38
CA PRO A 781 -11.10 14.01 -1.67
C PRO A 781 -11.84 14.72 -0.51
N GLY A 782 -12.31 13.98 0.50
CA GLY A 782 -13.09 14.51 1.63
C GLY A 782 -12.26 15.22 2.69
N ILE A 783 -11.02 14.78 2.92
CA ILE A 783 -10.10 15.41 3.87
C ILE A 783 -9.30 16.54 3.18
N ALA A 784 -9.30 17.71 3.82
CA ALA A 784 -8.57 18.89 3.34
C ALA A 784 -7.05 18.66 3.31
N ARG A 785 -6.39 19.03 2.20
CA ARG A 785 -4.96 18.82 1.98
C ARG A 785 -4.08 19.61 2.96
N ILE A 786 -3.30 18.91 3.78
CA ILE A 786 -2.35 19.52 4.70
C ILE A 786 -1.08 19.86 3.92
N GLN A 787 -0.73 21.15 3.85
CA GLN A 787 0.43 21.66 3.07
C GLN A 787 0.45 21.21 1.59
N GLY A 788 -0.73 20.90 1.01
CA GLY A 788 -0.88 20.39 -0.36
C GLY A 788 -0.86 18.86 -0.50
N VAL A 789 -0.41 18.15 0.53
CA VAL A 789 -0.46 16.68 0.62
C VAL A 789 -1.90 16.23 0.89
N PRO A 790 -2.48 15.32 0.08
CA PRO A 790 -3.80 14.76 0.33
C PRO A 790 -3.76 13.61 1.34
N ALA A 791 -4.91 13.29 1.93
CA ALA A 791 -5.10 12.03 2.64
C ALA A 791 -5.24 10.86 1.66
N LEU A 792 -4.97 9.65 2.17
CA LEU A 792 -5.09 8.39 1.43
C LEU A 792 -6.10 7.48 2.11
N ASP A 793 -6.97 6.85 1.31
CA ASP A 793 -7.81 5.73 1.74
C ASP A 793 -7.16 4.44 1.23
N THR A 794 -6.78 3.54 2.16
CA THR A 794 -6.03 2.31 1.90
C THR A 794 -6.86 1.10 2.33
N GLN A 795 -7.23 0.28 1.36
CA GLN A 795 -8.10 -0.88 1.54
C GLN A 795 -7.29 -2.16 1.28
N GLN A 796 -6.89 -2.89 2.32
CA GLN A 796 -6.03 -4.07 2.21
C GLN A 796 -6.73 -5.36 2.68
N ALA A 797 -6.47 -6.47 1.98
CA ALA A 797 -6.93 -7.81 2.32
C ALA A 797 -5.81 -8.84 2.07
N THR A 798 -5.26 -9.37 3.16
CA THR A 798 -4.27 -10.46 3.15
C THR A 798 -4.95 -11.76 3.56
N THR A 799 -4.78 -12.84 2.79
CA THR A 799 -5.45 -14.12 3.05
C THR A 799 -4.64 -15.33 2.56
N GLN A 800 -5.07 -16.53 2.97
CA GLN A 800 -4.61 -17.83 2.48
C GLN A 800 -5.83 -18.69 2.15
N VAL A 801 -6.00 -19.07 0.88
CA VAL A 801 -7.19 -19.80 0.38
C VAL A 801 -6.81 -20.96 -0.52
N LEU A 802 -7.52 -22.09 -0.39
CA LEU A 802 -7.44 -23.22 -1.32
C LEU A 802 -8.57 -23.10 -2.35
N VAL A 803 -8.23 -23.19 -3.64
CA VAL A 803 -9.18 -23.00 -4.75
C VAL A 803 -8.97 -24.06 -5.83
N SER A 804 -10.06 -24.61 -6.37
CA SER A 804 -9.98 -25.53 -7.52
C SER A 804 -9.48 -24.80 -8.78
N ASN A 805 -8.76 -25.50 -9.67
CA ASN A 805 -8.33 -24.97 -10.97
C ASN A 805 -9.51 -24.38 -11.77
N GLY A 806 -9.45 -23.08 -12.09
CA GLY A 806 -10.51 -22.33 -12.79
C GLY A 806 -11.69 -21.91 -11.90
N GLY A 807 -11.72 -22.33 -10.64
CA GLY A 807 -12.72 -21.92 -9.66
C GLY A 807 -12.52 -20.45 -9.22
N THR A 808 -13.62 -19.77 -8.90
CA THR A 808 -13.57 -18.41 -8.34
C THR A 808 -14.03 -18.45 -6.89
N VAL A 809 -13.21 -17.93 -5.97
CA VAL A 809 -13.58 -17.79 -4.56
C VAL A 809 -13.75 -16.31 -4.19
N PHE A 810 -14.79 -16.00 -3.42
CA PHE A 810 -14.92 -14.75 -2.68
C PHE A 810 -14.16 -14.91 -1.36
N PHE A 811 -13.15 -14.09 -1.11
CA PHE A 811 -12.26 -14.26 0.06
C PHE A 811 -12.31 -13.09 1.06
N GLY A 812 -13.00 -12.00 0.74
CA GLY A 812 -13.12 -10.86 1.64
C GLY A 812 -13.82 -9.66 1.01
N GLY A 813 -14.27 -8.75 1.87
CA GLY A 813 -14.92 -7.50 1.46
C GLY A 813 -15.32 -6.66 2.67
N VAL A 814 -15.64 -5.39 2.42
CA VAL A 814 -16.07 -4.42 3.43
C VAL A 814 -17.31 -3.71 2.91
N ILE A 815 -18.32 -3.54 3.77
CA ILE A 815 -19.50 -2.71 3.49
C ILE A 815 -19.60 -1.66 4.59
N GLN A 816 -19.44 -0.40 4.23
CA GLN A 816 -19.59 0.75 5.12
C GLN A 816 -20.86 1.51 4.73
N THR A 817 -21.73 1.83 5.70
CA THR A 817 -22.88 2.72 5.46
C THR A 817 -22.90 3.82 6.50
N ILE A 818 -22.83 5.07 6.02
CA ILE A 818 -22.89 6.28 6.84
C ILE A 818 -24.26 6.92 6.62
N ASN A 819 -25.05 7.04 7.69
CA ASN A 819 -26.38 7.66 7.67
C ASN A 819 -26.39 8.90 8.56
N ASN A 820 -26.64 10.06 7.97
CA ASN A 820 -26.79 11.33 8.67
C ASN A 820 -28.21 11.86 8.50
N VAL A 821 -28.84 12.28 9.60
CA VAL A 821 -30.15 12.94 9.61
C VAL A 821 -30.03 14.23 10.40
N THR A 822 -30.30 15.36 9.75
CA THR A 822 -30.27 16.69 10.37
C THR A 822 -31.67 17.28 10.32
N GLU A 823 -32.27 17.54 11.49
CA GLU A 823 -33.61 18.10 11.61
C GLU A 823 -33.53 19.45 12.33
N LEU A 824 -33.86 20.52 11.61
CA LEU A 824 -33.91 21.90 12.12
C LEU A 824 -35.38 22.29 12.25
N GLN A 825 -35.85 22.66 13.44
CA GLN A 825 -37.27 22.92 13.67
C GLN A 825 -37.53 24.05 14.66
N THR A 826 -38.66 24.73 14.52
CA THR A 826 -39.19 25.60 15.58
C THR A 826 -39.64 24.73 16.77
N PRO A 827 -39.19 25.02 18.01
CA PRO A 827 -39.68 24.34 19.21
C PRO A 827 -41.21 24.36 19.32
N LEU A 828 -41.78 23.31 19.90
CA LEU A 828 -43.22 23.02 19.99
C LEU A 828 -43.93 22.80 18.64
N LEU A 829 -43.80 23.74 17.68
CA LEU A 829 -44.52 23.71 16.41
C LEU A 829 -44.04 22.59 15.46
N GLY A 830 -42.73 22.38 15.32
CA GLY A 830 -42.16 21.35 14.43
C GLY A 830 -42.47 19.90 14.84
N SER A 831 -42.85 19.70 16.11
CA SER A 831 -43.24 18.42 16.69
C SER A 831 -44.72 18.05 16.52
N ILE A 832 -45.58 18.97 16.04
CA ILE A 832 -47.01 18.68 15.87
C ILE A 832 -47.23 17.70 14.69
N PRO A 833 -48.00 16.61 14.85
CA PRO A 833 -48.33 15.71 13.74
C PRO A 833 -48.95 16.45 12.55
N ILE A 834 -48.61 15.99 11.33
CA ILE A 834 -49.03 16.56 10.04
C ILE A 834 -48.48 17.98 9.80
N VAL A 835 -48.89 18.98 10.59
CA VAL A 835 -48.59 20.40 10.36
C VAL A 835 -47.17 20.81 10.77
N GLY A 836 -46.51 20.07 11.66
CA GLY A 836 -45.14 20.38 12.10
C GLY A 836 -44.11 20.33 10.97
N ASN A 837 -44.42 19.64 9.87
CA ASN A 837 -43.61 19.65 8.64
C ASN A 837 -43.54 21.04 7.96
N LEU A 838 -44.43 21.99 8.29
CA LEU A 838 -44.34 23.38 7.82
C LEU A 838 -43.35 24.22 8.65
N PHE A 839 -42.97 23.77 9.84
CA PHE A 839 -42.14 24.50 10.81
C PHE A 839 -40.75 23.88 10.99
N LYS A 840 -40.27 23.14 9.98
CA LYS A 840 -38.97 22.45 10.03
C LYS A 840 -38.40 22.10 8.66
N ARG A 841 -37.11 21.77 8.69
CA ARG A 841 -36.35 21.13 7.62
C ARG A 841 -35.82 19.79 8.09
N LYS A 842 -35.86 18.80 7.21
CA LYS A 842 -35.27 17.48 7.43
C LYS A 842 -34.35 17.12 6.26
N ALA A 843 -33.05 17.26 6.49
CA ALA A 843 -32.02 16.72 5.62
C ALA A 843 -31.73 15.26 6.03
N THR A 844 -31.51 14.40 5.05
CA THR A 844 -31.13 12.99 5.23
C THR A 844 -30.13 12.64 4.15
N SER A 845 -28.91 12.28 4.53
CA SER A 845 -27.92 11.72 3.62
C SER A 845 -27.51 10.32 4.05
N SER A 846 -27.32 9.45 3.07
CA SER A 846 -26.89 8.06 3.24
C SER A 846 -25.83 7.78 2.18
N SER A 847 -24.69 7.25 2.60
CA SER A 847 -23.61 6.82 1.71
C SER A 847 -23.19 5.41 2.06
N THR A 848 -23.43 4.48 1.14
CA THR A 848 -23.02 3.07 1.24
C THR A 848 -21.89 2.80 0.26
N ASN A 849 -20.74 2.38 0.79
CA ASN A 849 -19.60 1.91 0.02
C ASN A 849 -19.47 0.40 0.22
N GLU A 850 -19.44 -0.36 -0.87
CA GLU A 850 -19.33 -1.82 -0.93
C GLU A 850 -18.04 -2.17 -1.67
N LEU A 851 -17.14 -2.94 -1.05
CA LEU A 851 -15.89 -3.42 -1.65
C LEU A 851 -15.84 -4.95 -1.52
N LEU A 852 -15.66 -5.66 -2.63
CA LEU A 852 -15.67 -7.13 -2.68
C LEU A 852 -14.47 -7.65 -3.49
N PHE A 853 -13.74 -8.59 -2.92
CA PHE A 853 -12.58 -9.22 -3.55
C PHE A 853 -12.86 -10.69 -3.91
N PHE A 854 -12.59 -11.03 -5.17
CA PHE A 854 -12.66 -12.39 -5.70
C PHE A 854 -11.32 -12.77 -6.32
N ILE A 855 -10.95 -14.05 -6.27
CA ILE A 855 -9.75 -14.57 -6.93
C ILE A 855 -10.04 -15.88 -7.68
N THR A 856 -9.41 -16.01 -8.85
CA THR A 856 -9.60 -17.09 -9.82
C THR A 856 -8.23 -17.56 -10.30
N PRO A 857 -7.64 -18.62 -9.72
CA PRO A 857 -6.44 -19.24 -10.27
C PRO A 857 -6.78 -20.23 -11.37
N LYS A 858 -5.90 -20.36 -12.35
CA LYS A 858 -6.00 -21.28 -13.48
C LYS A 858 -4.63 -21.86 -13.78
N LEU A 859 -4.53 -23.19 -13.84
CA LEU A 859 -3.31 -23.87 -14.24
C LEU A 859 -3.03 -23.62 -15.73
N VAL A 860 -1.83 -23.13 -16.04
CA VAL A 860 -1.36 -22.96 -17.43
C VAL A 860 -0.79 -24.30 -17.89
N GLN A 861 -1.58 -25.03 -18.67
CA GLN A 861 -1.10 -26.19 -19.43
C GLN A 861 -0.19 -25.71 -20.57
N SER A 862 0.86 -26.47 -20.87
CA SER A 862 2.00 -26.04 -21.72
C SER A 862 2.45 -27.13 -22.69
#